data_AF-A0A179IIT8-F1
#
_entry.id   AF-A0A179IIT8-F1
#
_cell.length_a   1.000
_cell.length_b   1.000
_cell.length_c   1.000
_cell.angle_alpha   90.00
_cell.angle_beta   90.00
_cell.angle_gamma   90.00
#
_symmetry.space_group_name_H-M   'P 1'
#
loop_
_entity.id
_entity.type
_entity.pdbx_description
1 polymer ?
#
loop_
_entity_poly.entity_id
_entity_poly.type
_entity_poly.pdbx_seq_one_letter_code
_entity_poly.pdbx_strand_id
1 'polypeptide(L)'
;MDSHNNASAGHTSPVMPHLTARDTMNLRKDLCQEITRYFGLERDAIEAISPCTPFQRDVIDCTSSASRHAIGNVVFEISEDVDAERLAAAWKDTVQLTPALRACTYTSKTGELFQFVLRESFVFARTSWTSASLKSALVRDEASAAAAGPRCNRFSLFRDPITERRILVWTFSHAFVDTAFQDRILKQVLAAYKDGHGRIFSLPPTPELFGSEDGGCPGTPMFEAAVDMPRARMFWQEKLSGLDASVFPPLSSHLTVPAIDTEAEHHFPYPPSVQHKWSRTTVCQTALAILLSRYTHSPEALFGVVTERSHEEPSPLLDGSTSTVVPFRVLCAPDQSIMEVMEAIRVYDHDVRDFSHAGLCNISCIGDDAAAACGFQTVLMVADRCTTTTNDVYKTLEESEKFMPCTNRALLLSCQINDEGISLVARYDQGIIEPLQITRLLRQLGVLINELQSMTNDSLCVGQLDLLTAEDRAEIENWNSHPLQTLNCLIHTEVFMRADECPSKPAVLAWDGEWTYSELSTVSSQLASHIRSFAMGQKQSIVPIYFEKSKWVIASILAVLKAGHAFTLIDPNDPPARMAQIIEQTSGTVALTSAVLQHKIQAVVSCCIAVDDDLLQSLTAPCEDRQLDSAAKPEDLAYVIFTSGSTGEPKGIMIEHRAFYSCVVKFGPALGIHGGTRALQFAAHGFGAFLLEVLTTLIHGGCVCIPSDHDRMHNVPGFMKQNQVNWVMATPSYMTTMNPEDVPGLETLVLVGEQMSASVNDTWTSKLQLLDGYGQSESSSICFVGKIGESCDPNNLCRAVGAHSWIVNPDDPDLLMPIGAIGELLIESAGIARGYLIAPSTEKTPFLKGVPAWYASKQLPDGVKFYKTGDLVRYAPDGTVVCLGRMDSQVKVRGQRVELGAVETRLRQQFSSDMTIVAEAVPRSDLPSSAVIIGFLIGYRTSQDTENITCAEDAQILGQTATQDINAKMWQVLPAYSIPSFYICMANLPRTATGKVDRRSLRSIGSNLLALQSHGTAPNQAKLPM
;
A
#
# COMPACT_ATOMS: atom_id res chain seq x y z
N MET A 1 -30.47 -28.99 15.71
CA MET A 1 -30.35 -30.29 15.02
C MET A 1 -30.66 -29.96 13.57
N ASP A 2 -29.69 -29.70 12.69
CA ASP A 2 -28.37 -30.30 12.55
C ASP A 2 -27.28 -29.26 12.24
N SER A 3 -26.09 -29.57 12.73
CA SER A 3 -24.86 -28.77 12.70
C SER A 3 -24.04 -29.05 11.44
N HIS A 4 -23.84 -28.04 10.60
CA HIS A 4 -22.80 -28.05 9.56
C HIS A 4 -21.51 -27.46 10.13
N ASN A 5 -20.57 -28.35 10.49
CA ASN A 5 -19.19 -28.02 10.82
C ASN A 5 -18.39 -27.94 9.51
N ASN A 6 -18.06 -26.72 9.07
CA ASN A 6 -17.06 -26.48 8.04
C ASN A 6 -15.68 -26.51 8.69
N ALA A 7 -14.99 -27.65 8.60
CA ALA A 7 -13.59 -27.76 8.95
C ALA A 7 -12.74 -27.26 7.77
N SER A 8 -12.03 -26.14 7.96
CA SER A 8 -10.95 -25.70 7.09
C SER A 8 -9.81 -26.72 7.14
N ALA A 9 -9.66 -27.51 6.08
CA ALA A 9 -8.52 -28.39 5.92
C ALA A 9 -7.29 -27.55 5.55
N GLY A 10 -6.41 -27.30 6.53
CA GLY A 10 -5.04 -26.90 6.24
C GLY A 10 -4.32 -28.05 5.55
N HIS A 11 -4.01 -27.91 4.27
CA HIS A 11 -3.19 -28.87 3.54
C HIS A 11 -1.70 -28.67 3.90
N THR A 12 -1.26 -29.31 4.98
CA THR A 12 0.15 -29.64 5.17
C THR A 12 0.44 -30.93 4.40
N SER A 13 1.08 -30.80 3.23
CA SER A 13 1.59 -31.96 2.48
C SER A 13 2.74 -32.60 3.27
N PRO A 14 2.69 -33.92 3.57
CA PRO A 14 3.81 -34.58 4.24
C PRO A 14 4.97 -34.76 3.25
N VAL A 15 6.18 -34.40 3.69
CA VAL A 15 7.43 -34.79 3.03
C VAL A 15 7.43 -36.31 2.89
N MET A 16 7.61 -36.84 1.67
CA MET A 16 7.64 -38.29 1.43
C MET A 16 8.65 -38.96 2.38
N PRO A 17 8.24 -39.97 3.16
CA PRO A 17 9.19 -40.79 3.90
C PRO A 17 10.04 -41.59 2.91
N HIS A 18 11.28 -41.93 3.30
CA HIS A 18 12.12 -42.86 2.55
C HIS A 18 11.42 -44.23 2.46
N LEU A 19 10.67 -44.47 1.38
CA LEU A 19 9.94 -45.71 1.12
C LEU A 19 10.92 -46.82 0.73
N THR A 20 10.74 -48.02 1.28
CA THR A 20 11.49 -49.19 0.84
C THR A 20 11.01 -49.63 -0.55
N ALA A 21 11.84 -50.37 -1.31
CA ALA A 21 11.48 -50.88 -2.65
C ALA A 21 10.19 -51.73 -2.67
N ARG A 22 9.80 -52.28 -1.50
CA ARG A 22 8.60 -53.11 -1.33
C ARG A 22 7.34 -52.26 -1.12
N ASP A 23 7.46 -51.12 -0.44
CA ASP A 23 6.36 -50.18 -0.22
C ASP A 23 5.99 -49.42 -1.49
N THR A 24 7.00 -49.07 -2.30
CA THR A 24 6.81 -48.46 -3.64
C THR A 24 6.12 -49.41 -4.63
N MET A 25 6.41 -50.70 -4.58
CA MET A 25 5.71 -51.70 -5.41
C MET A 25 4.24 -51.89 -5.04
N ASN A 26 3.91 -51.84 -3.74
CA ASN A 26 2.52 -51.94 -3.27
C ASN A 26 1.73 -50.67 -3.63
N LEU A 27 2.30 -49.48 -3.38
CA LEU A 27 1.71 -48.20 -3.75
C LEU A 27 1.40 -48.12 -5.26
N ARG A 28 2.33 -48.59 -6.12
CA ARG A 28 2.14 -48.61 -7.58
C ARG A 28 1.03 -49.57 -8.03
N LYS A 29 0.86 -50.72 -7.36
CA LYS A 29 -0.23 -51.66 -7.66
C LYS A 29 -1.59 -51.08 -7.25
N ASP A 30 -1.65 -50.44 -6.10
CA ASP A 30 -2.87 -49.82 -5.59
C ASP A 30 -3.31 -48.63 -6.46
N LEU A 31 -2.36 -47.75 -6.84
CA LEU A 31 -2.60 -46.64 -7.77
C LEU A 31 -3.06 -47.13 -9.16
N CYS A 32 -2.44 -48.18 -9.70
CA CYS A 32 -2.84 -48.75 -10.99
C CYS A 32 -4.28 -49.30 -10.94
N GLN A 33 -4.68 -49.94 -9.83
CA GLN A 33 -6.07 -50.37 -9.62
C GLN A 33 -7.03 -49.20 -9.45
N GLU A 34 -6.59 -48.11 -8.84
CA GLU A 34 -7.37 -46.90 -8.67
C GLU A 34 -7.68 -46.23 -10.02
N ILE A 35 -6.63 -46.01 -10.82
CA ILE A 35 -6.71 -45.38 -12.16
C ILE A 35 -7.57 -46.22 -13.10
N THR A 36 -7.36 -47.54 -13.15
CA THR A 36 -8.14 -48.44 -14.02
C THR A 36 -9.62 -48.46 -13.66
N ARG A 37 -9.98 -48.41 -12.38
CA ARG A 37 -11.37 -48.30 -11.93
C ARG A 37 -11.99 -46.94 -12.23
N TYR A 38 -11.22 -45.86 -12.04
CA TYR A 38 -11.71 -44.50 -12.24
C TYR A 38 -12.03 -44.22 -13.71
N PHE A 39 -11.12 -44.60 -14.62
CA PHE A 39 -11.27 -44.33 -16.07
C PHE A 39 -11.87 -45.50 -16.87
N GLY A 40 -12.17 -46.64 -16.24
CA GLY A 40 -12.69 -47.83 -16.91
C GLY A 40 -11.69 -48.46 -17.89
N LEU A 41 -10.40 -48.46 -17.55
CA LEU A 41 -9.31 -48.97 -18.39
C LEU A 41 -8.90 -50.39 -18.00
N GLU A 42 -8.43 -51.18 -18.96
CA GLU A 42 -7.77 -52.45 -18.68
C GLU A 42 -6.37 -52.21 -18.10
N ARG A 43 -5.90 -53.11 -17.22
CA ARG A 43 -4.59 -52.97 -16.57
C ARG A 43 -3.44 -52.90 -17.58
N ASP A 44 -3.54 -53.65 -18.67
CA ASP A 44 -2.51 -53.72 -19.70
C ASP A 44 -2.47 -52.46 -20.58
N ALA A 45 -3.48 -51.59 -20.51
CA ALA A 45 -3.53 -50.32 -21.24
C ALA A 45 -2.57 -49.26 -20.68
N ILE A 46 -2.11 -49.41 -19.42
CA ILE A 46 -1.18 -48.47 -18.77
C ILE A 46 0.26 -48.93 -19.02
N GLU A 47 1.07 -48.04 -19.59
CA GLU A 47 2.50 -48.26 -19.85
C GLU A 47 3.36 -47.88 -18.64
N ALA A 48 3.14 -46.69 -18.08
CA ALA A 48 3.92 -46.15 -16.97
C ALA A 48 3.07 -45.25 -16.06
N ILE A 49 3.48 -45.12 -14.79
CA ILE A 49 2.90 -44.20 -13.79
C ILE A 49 4.06 -43.51 -13.08
N SER A 50 3.99 -42.19 -12.94
CA SER A 50 4.98 -41.36 -12.25
C SER A 50 4.30 -40.18 -11.52
N PRO A 51 4.96 -39.53 -10.55
CA PRO A 51 4.43 -38.29 -9.95
C PRO A 51 4.29 -37.16 -10.97
N CYS A 52 3.31 -36.27 -10.78
CA CYS A 52 3.21 -35.06 -11.59
C CYS A 52 4.40 -34.12 -11.35
N THR A 53 4.90 -33.50 -12.42
CA THR A 53 5.86 -32.40 -12.34
C THR A 53 5.23 -31.19 -11.64
N PRO A 54 6.02 -30.26 -11.07
CA PRO A 54 5.46 -29.08 -10.43
C PRO A 54 4.54 -28.26 -11.35
N PHE A 55 4.94 -28.03 -12.60
CA PHE A 55 4.10 -27.33 -13.56
C PHE A 55 2.78 -28.07 -13.85
N GLN A 56 2.81 -29.40 -13.98
CA GLN A 56 1.59 -30.19 -14.14
C GLN A 56 0.64 -29.99 -12.95
N ARG A 57 1.17 -29.92 -11.72
CA ARG A 57 0.36 -29.62 -10.53
C ARG A 57 -0.22 -28.22 -10.60
N ASP A 58 0.59 -27.22 -10.94
CA ASP A 58 0.13 -25.83 -11.06
C ASP A 58 -1.04 -25.72 -12.07
N VAL A 59 -0.95 -26.37 -13.24
CA VAL A 59 -2.04 -26.41 -14.23
C VAL A 59 -3.30 -27.06 -13.66
N ILE A 60 -3.16 -28.20 -12.97
CA ILE A 60 -4.30 -28.94 -12.41
C ILE A 60 -4.96 -28.15 -11.28
N ASP A 61 -4.17 -27.57 -10.38
CA ASP A 61 -4.65 -26.78 -9.25
C ASP A 61 -5.37 -25.51 -9.74
N CYS A 62 -4.82 -24.83 -10.76
CA CYS A 62 -5.42 -23.65 -11.40
C CYS A 62 -6.75 -23.95 -12.11
N THR A 63 -7.01 -25.20 -12.46
CA THR A 63 -8.17 -25.61 -13.28
C THR A 63 -9.18 -26.47 -12.50
N SER A 64 -8.93 -26.68 -11.21
CA SER A 64 -9.76 -27.46 -10.29
C SER A 64 -11.23 -27.02 -10.22
N SER A 65 -11.52 -25.73 -10.45
CA SER A 65 -12.88 -25.17 -10.50
C SER A 65 -13.52 -25.21 -11.90
N ALA A 66 -12.72 -25.32 -12.96
CA ALA A 66 -13.18 -25.31 -14.35
C ALA A 66 -12.21 -26.06 -15.28
N SER A 67 -12.31 -27.40 -15.30
CA SER A 67 -11.40 -28.32 -16.01
C SER A 67 -11.20 -28.05 -17.50
N ARG A 68 -12.12 -27.32 -18.14
CA ARG A 68 -11.99 -26.90 -19.55
C ARG A 68 -10.85 -25.92 -19.80
N HIS A 69 -10.44 -25.12 -18.79
CA HIS A 69 -9.33 -24.16 -18.93
C HIS A 69 -7.95 -24.85 -18.92
N ALA A 70 -7.88 -26.13 -18.54
CA ALA A 70 -6.68 -26.95 -18.68
C ALA A 70 -6.45 -27.42 -20.12
N ILE A 71 -7.45 -27.25 -20.99
CA ILE A 71 -7.46 -27.79 -22.34
C ILE A 71 -7.18 -26.68 -23.35
N GLY A 72 -6.07 -26.80 -24.06
CA GLY A 72 -5.71 -25.95 -25.19
C GLY A 72 -6.18 -26.55 -26.51
N ASN A 73 -6.21 -25.71 -27.54
CA ASN A 73 -6.45 -26.16 -28.91
C ASN A 73 -5.69 -25.30 -29.92
N VAL A 74 -5.34 -25.91 -31.06
CA VAL A 74 -4.82 -25.22 -32.25
C VAL A 74 -5.63 -25.65 -33.47
N VAL A 75 -5.96 -24.68 -34.32
CA VAL A 75 -6.75 -24.87 -35.54
C VAL A 75 -5.87 -24.60 -36.76
N PHE A 76 -5.75 -25.60 -37.62
CA PHE A 76 -4.98 -25.54 -38.86
C PHE A 76 -5.90 -25.60 -40.08
N GLU A 77 -5.64 -24.77 -41.08
CA GLU A 77 -6.10 -24.96 -42.47
C GLU A 77 -5.11 -25.90 -43.16
N ILE A 78 -5.62 -27.00 -43.72
CA ILE A 78 -4.82 -27.99 -44.42
C ILE A 78 -4.97 -27.76 -45.93
N SER A 79 -3.85 -27.73 -46.66
CA SER A 79 -3.84 -27.52 -48.11
C SER A 79 -4.58 -28.63 -48.86
N GLU A 80 -5.20 -28.31 -50.00
CA GLU A 80 -6.04 -29.26 -50.76
C GLU A 80 -5.25 -30.44 -51.34
N ASP A 81 -3.97 -30.23 -51.63
CA ASP A 81 -3.00 -31.18 -52.19
C ASP A 81 -2.46 -32.18 -51.14
N VAL A 82 -2.81 -32.01 -49.86
CA VAL A 82 -2.41 -32.89 -48.77
C VAL A 82 -3.30 -34.13 -48.73
N ASP A 83 -2.70 -35.31 -48.65
CA ASP A 83 -3.40 -36.58 -48.44
C ASP A 83 -3.79 -36.72 -46.96
N ALA A 84 -5.10 -36.71 -46.69
CA ALA A 84 -5.64 -36.79 -45.34
C ALA A 84 -5.37 -38.14 -44.64
N GLU A 85 -5.28 -39.24 -45.38
CA GLU A 85 -4.95 -40.56 -44.81
C GLU A 85 -3.49 -40.60 -44.38
N ARG A 86 -2.62 -40.10 -45.25
CA ARG A 86 -1.18 -40.01 -44.98
C ARG A 86 -0.90 -39.05 -43.83
N LEU A 87 -1.64 -37.94 -43.72
CA LEU A 87 -1.53 -37.01 -42.60
C LEU A 87 -2.00 -37.64 -41.29
N ALA A 88 -3.12 -38.38 -41.30
CA ALA A 88 -3.60 -39.09 -40.12
C ALA A 88 -2.62 -40.20 -39.68
N ALA A 89 -2.00 -40.90 -40.62
CA ALA A 89 -0.96 -41.89 -40.33
C ALA A 89 0.30 -41.25 -39.72
N ALA A 90 0.74 -40.11 -40.25
CA ALA A 90 1.88 -39.36 -39.69
C ALA A 90 1.61 -38.92 -38.24
N TRP A 91 0.43 -38.37 -37.95
CA TRP A 91 0.03 -38.04 -36.57
C TRP A 91 -0.03 -39.28 -35.67
N LYS A 92 -0.53 -40.41 -36.17
CA LYS A 92 -0.57 -41.67 -35.42
C LYS A 92 0.83 -42.14 -35.03
N ASP A 93 1.75 -42.15 -35.99
CA ASP A 93 3.14 -42.58 -35.76
C ASP A 93 3.84 -41.66 -34.75
N THR A 94 3.67 -40.34 -34.87
CA THR A 94 4.22 -39.37 -33.91
C THR A 94 3.65 -39.56 -32.50
N VAL A 95 2.32 -39.70 -32.35
CA VAL A 95 1.68 -39.95 -31.04
C VAL A 95 2.19 -41.24 -30.40
N GLN A 96 2.41 -42.29 -31.19
CA GLN A 96 2.90 -43.55 -30.67
C GLN A 96 4.35 -43.47 -30.18
N LEU A 97 5.19 -42.69 -30.88
CA LEU A 97 6.60 -42.48 -30.53
C LEU A 97 6.82 -41.47 -29.40
N THR A 98 5.82 -40.64 -29.07
CA THR A 98 5.95 -39.58 -28.06
C THR A 98 5.07 -39.83 -26.82
N PRO A 99 5.63 -40.31 -25.69
CA PRO A 99 4.87 -40.61 -24.47
C PRO A 99 4.01 -39.45 -23.94
N ALA A 100 4.47 -38.18 -24.06
CA ALA A 100 3.72 -36.99 -23.63
C ALA A 100 2.32 -36.89 -24.23
N LEU A 101 2.18 -37.26 -25.50
CA LEU A 101 0.91 -37.20 -26.22
C LEU A 101 -0.07 -38.30 -25.75
N ARG A 102 0.44 -39.30 -25.02
CA ARG A 102 -0.30 -40.42 -24.45
C ARG A 102 -0.44 -40.32 -22.92
N ALA A 103 0.06 -39.23 -22.33
CA ALA A 103 0.04 -39.00 -20.90
C ALA A 103 -1.29 -38.39 -20.42
N CYS A 104 -1.65 -38.75 -19.19
CA CYS A 104 -2.90 -38.41 -18.52
C CYS A 104 -2.61 -38.08 -17.05
N THR A 105 -3.46 -37.30 -16.38
CA THR A 105 -3.32 -36.96 -14.96
C THR A 105 -4.36 -37.69 -14.11
N TYR A 106 -4.03 -37.95 -12.85
CA TYR A 106 -4.91 -38.58 -11.87
C TYR A 106 -4.62 -38.07 -10.46
N THR A 107 -5.68 -37.68 -9.75
CA THR A 107 -5.62 -37.36 -8.31
C THR A 107 -6.03 -38.60 -7.53
N SER A 108 -5.15 -39.12 -6.67
CA SER A 108 -5.46 -40.24 -5.80
C SER A 108 -6.48 -39.86 -4.73
N LYS A 109 -7.09 -40.86 -4.08
CA LYS A 109 -7.92 -40.66 -2.88
C LYS A 109 -7.20 -39.95 -1.72
N THR A 110 -5.87 -39.99 -1.69
CA THR A 110 -5.06 -39.29 -0.69
C THR A 110 -4.81 -37.82 -1.06
N GLY A 111 -5.27 -37.37 -2.23
CA GLY A 111 -5.09 -35.99 -2.72
C GLY A 111 -3.78 -35.76 -3.47
N GLU A 112 -2.98 -36.80 -3.72
CA GLU A 112 -1.71 -36.68 -4.44
C GLU A 112 -1.91 -36.78 -5.97
N LEU A 113 -1.14 -35.99 -6.71
CA LEU A 113 -1.23 -35.90 -8.18
C LEU A 113 -0.18 -36.77 -8.87
N PHE A 114 -0.67 -37.67 -9.72
CA PHE A 114 0.13 -38.58 -10.54
C PHE A 114 -0.17 -38.38 -12.02
N GLN A 115 0.83 -38.66 -12.85
CA GLN A 115 0.68 -38.82 -14.30
C GLN A 115 0.83 -40.29 -14.68
N PHE A 116 0.12 -40.71 -15.72
CA PHE A 116 0.23 -42.06 -16.28
C PHE A 116 0.19 -42.02 -17.80
N VAL A 117 0.90 -42.94 -18.45
CA VAL A 117 1.03 -43.04 -19.91
C VAL A 117 0.25 -44.24 -20.41
N LEU A 118 -0.59 -44.04 -21.42
CA LEU A 118 -1.37 -45.10 -22.08
C LEU A 118 -0.57 -45.72 -23.22
N ARG A 119 -0.59 -47.05 -23.39
CA ARG A 119 0.06 -47.74 -24.52
C ARG A 119 -0.47 -47.29 -25.88
N GLU A 120 -1.77 -47.00 -25.96
CA GLU A 120 -2.42 -46.43 -27.16
C GLU A 120 -3.45 -45.38 -26.73
N SER A 121 -3.33 -44.15 -27.26
CA SER A 121 -4.25 -43.04 -26.97
C SER A 121 -4.74 -42.29 -28.21
N PHE A 122 -4.36 -42.73 -29.42
CA PHE A 122 -4.64 -41.97 -30.65
C PHE A 122 -6.14 -41.88 -30.94
N VAL A 123 -6.65 -40.65 -31.02
CA VAL A 123 -8.04 -40.34 -31.39
C VAL A 123 -8.03 -39.39 -32.57
N PHE A 124 -8.49 -39.86 -33.73
CA PHE A 124 -8.64 -39.06 -34.95
C PHE A 124 -10.08 -39.17 -35.47
N ALA A 125 -10.85 -38.09 -35.36
CA ALA A 125 -12.22 -38.03 -35.84
C ALA A 125 -12.32 -37.37 -37.22
N ARG A 126 -13.24 -37.86 -38.06
CA ARG A 126 -13.59 -37.24 -39.35
C ARG A 126 -15.06 -36.95 -39.42
N THR A 127 -15.39 -35.74 -39.85
CA THR A 127 -16.77 -35.25 -39.88
C THR A 127 -16.96 -34.25 -41.03
N SER A 128 -18.04 -34.42 -41.81
CA SER A 128 -18.44 -33.54 -42.93
C SER A 128 -19.65 -32.67 -42.55
N TRP A 129 -19.58 -31.34 -42.61
CA TRP A 129 -20.57 -30.48 -41.91
C TRP A 129 -20.88 -29.15 -42.58
N THR A 130 -22.16 -28.79 -42.70
CA THR A 130 -22.68 -27.59 -43.38
C THR A 130 -22.85 -26.39 -42.43
N SER A 131 -21.86 -25.47 -42.37
CA SER A 131 -21.97 -24.04 -41.98
C SER A 131 -20.73 -23.54 -41.21
N ALA A 132 -20.31 -22.29 -41.48
CA ALA A 132 -19.21 -21.61 -40.81
C ALA A 132 -19.51 -21.10 -39.37
N SER A 133 -20.79 -21.04 -38.95
CA SER A 133 -21.20 -20.41 -37.66
C SER A 133 -21.02 -21.30 -36.41
N LEU A 134 -20.35 -22.44 -36.52
CA LEU A 134 -20.25 -23.47 -35.46
C LEU A 134 -18.80 -23.92 -35.15
N LYS A 135 -17.76 -23.32 -35.75
CA LYS A 135 -16.34 -23.63 -35.44
C LYS A 135 -16.06 -23.57 -33.93
N SER A 136 -16.58 -22.53 -33.27
CA SER A 136 -16.43 -22.36 -31.81
C SER A 136 -17.22 -23.37 -30.97
N ALA A 137 -18.38 -23.83 -31.44
CA ALA A 137 -19.14 -24.88 -30.74
C ALA A 137 -18.43 -26.22 -30.80
N LEU A 138 -17.82 -26.52 -31.94
CA LEU A 138 -17.06 -27.73 -32.17
C LEU A 138 -15.77 -27.79 -31.34
N VAL A 139 -15.02 -26.69 -31.29
CA VAL A 139 -13.86 -26.57 -30.40
C VAL A 139 -14.29 -26.77 -28.94
N ARG A 140 -15.46 -26.25 -28.53
CA ARG A 140 -16.02 -26.49 -27.18
C ARG A 140 -16.42 -27.95 -26.93
N ASP A 141 -16.98 -28.63 -27.92
CA ASP A 141 -17.38 -30.04 -27.80
C ASP A 141 -16.15 -30.96 -27.71
N GLU A 142 -15.13 -30.73 -28.55
CA GLU A 142 -13.86 -31.48 -28.46
C GLU A 142 -13.10 -31.17 -27.17
N ALA A 143 -13.08 -29.91 -26.72
CA ALA A 143 -12.49 -29.55 -25.43
C ALA A 143 -13.24 -30.21 -24.25
N SER A 144 -14.57 -30.31 -24.34
CA SER A 144 -15.38 -31.01 -23.34
C SER A 144 -15.11 -32.52 -23.33
N ALA A 145 -14.94 -33.12 -24.51
CA ALA A 145 -14.60 -34.53 -24.65
C ALA A 145 -13.17 -34.82 -24.14
N ALA A 146 -12.23 -33.91 -24.39
CA ALA A 146 -10.86 -33.99 -23.85
C ALA A 146 -10.84 -33.85 -22.32
N ALA A 147 -11.66 -32.98 -21.74
CA ALA A 147 -11.76 -32.79 -20.29
C ALA A 147 -12.48 -33.94 -19.56
N ALA A 148 -13.37 -34.68 -20.24
CA ALA A 148 -14.20 -35.72 -19.63
C ALA A 148 -13.58 -37.14 -19.64
N GLY A 149 -12.58 -37.39 -20.49
CA GLY A 149 -11.97 -38.71 -20.67
C GLY A 149 -10.47 -38.71 -20.38
N PRO A 150 -9.84 -39.90 -20.28
CA PRO A 150 -8.39 -39.98 -20.08
C PRO A 150 -7.60 -39.48 -21.30
N ARG A 151 -8.22 -39.41 -22.48
CA ARG A 151 -7.53 -39.07 -23.74
C ARG A 151 -7.64 -37.57 -24.04
N CYS A 152 -6.74 -36.78 -23.45
CA CYS A 152 -6.72 -35.31 -23.59
C CYS A 152 -6.20 -34.84 -24.96
N ASN A 153 -5.33 -35.62 -25.62
CA ASN A 153 -4.83 -35.32 -26.96
C ASN A 153 -5.78 -35.89 -28.03
N ARG A 154 -6.43 -35.01 -28.79
CA ARG A 154 -7.46 -35.37 -29.78
C ARG A 154 -7.24 -34.59 -31.07
N PHE A 155 -7.52 -35.25 -32.20
CA PHE A 155 -7.39 -34.67 -33.54
C PHE A 155 -8.71 -34.82 -34.29
N SER A 156 -9.21 -33.73 -34.85
CA SER A 156 -10.46 -33.77 -35.61
C SER A 156 -10.31 -33.03 -36.93
N LEU A 157 -10.54 -33.75 -38.03
CA LEU A 157 -10.45 -33.21 -39.39
C LEU A 157 -11.84 -32.97 -39.96
N PHE A 158 -12.09 -31.73 -40.34
CA PHE A 158 -13.35 -31.22 -40.86
C PHE A 158 -13.19 -30.81 -42.32
N ARG A 159 -14.23 -31.04 -43.11
CA ARG A 159 -14.35 -30.52 -44.47
C ARG A 159 -15.57 -29.62 -44.55
N ASP A 160 -15.35 -28.36 -44.92
CA ASP A 160 -16.43 -27.42 -45.20
C ASP A 160 -17.05 -27.77 -46.57
N PRO A 161 -18.32 -28.16 -46.65
CA PRO A 161 -18.99 -28.58 -47.89
C PRO A 161 -19.33 -27.39 -48.80
N ILE A 162 -19.17 -26.14 -48.35
CA ILE A 162 -19.41 -24.93 -49.15
C ILE A 162 -18.07 -24.40 -49.70
N THR A 163 -17.06 -24.30 -48.85
CA THR A 163 -15.75 -23.74 -49.24
C THR A 163 -14.72 -24.79 -49.65
N GLU A 164 -15.03 -26.09 -49.49
CA GLU A 164 -14.14 -27.24 -49.73
C GLU A 164 -12.85 -27.25 -48.88
N ARG A 165 -12.71 -26.29 -47.97
CA ARG A 165 -11.56 -26.14 -47.07
C ARG A 165 -11.51 -27.27 -46.05
N ARG A 166 -10.29 -27.74 -45.77
CA ARG A 166 -10.02 -28.75 -44.74
C ARG A 166 -9.46 -28.08 -43.49
N ILE A 167 -10.09 -28.31 -42.35
CA ILE A 167 -9.69 -27.74 -41.06
C ILE A 167 -9.33 -28.89 -40.11
N LEU A 168 -8.12 -28.87 -39.56
CA LEU A 168 -7.67 -29.79 -38.53
C LEU A 168 -7.67 -29.06 -37.18
N VAL A 169 -8.37 -29.61 -36.19
CA VAL A 169 -8.34 -29.14 -34.80
C VAL A 169 -7.51 -30.14 -33.99
N TRP A 170 -6.47 -29.64 -33.34
CA TRP A 170 -5.70 -30.38 -32.34
C TRP A 170 -6.06 -29.85 -30.95
N THR A 171 -6.62 -30.71 -30.11
CA THR A 171 -6.94 -30.41 -28.71
C THR A 171 -5.97 -31.16 -27.80
N PHE A 172 -5.49 -30.52 -26.74
CA PHE A 172 -4.48 -31.06 -25.83
C PHE A 172 -4.64 -30.50 -24.41
N SER A 173 -3.99 -31.14 -23.43
CA SER A 173 -3.90 -30.58 -22.07
C SER A 173 -2.63 -29.73 -21.93
N HIS A 174 -2.77 -28.52 -21.39
CA HIS A 174 -1.66 -27.62 -21.07
C HIS A 174 -0.68 -28.22 -20.06
N ALA A 175 -1.09 -29.24 -19.29
CA ALA A 175 -0.20 -29.96 -18.38
C ALA A 175 0.92 -30.72 -19.13
N PHE A 176 0.70 -31.07 -20.40
CA PHE A 176 1.64 -31.88 -21.20
C PHE A 176 2.15 -31.16 -22.45
N VAL A 177 1.41 -30.17 -22.95
CA VAL A 177 1.70 -29.52 -24.23
C VAL A 177 1.80 -28.01 -24.05
N ASP A 178 2.99 -27.47 -24.30
CA ASP A 178 3.27 -26.03 -24.43
C ASP A 178 3.65 -25.67 -25.88
N THR A 179 3.86 -24.38 -26.14
CA THR A 179 4.15 -23.87 -27.50
C THR A 179 5.42 -24.49 -28.09
N ALA A 180 6.49 -24.60 -27.30
CA ALA A 180 7.76 -25.16 -27.76
C ALA A 180 7.62 -26.65 -28.11
N PHE A 181 6.86 -27.40 -27.31
CA PHE A 181 6.53 -28.79 -27.59
C PHE A 181 5.67 -28.93 -28.85
N GLN A 182 4.66 -28.06 -29.04
CA GLN A 182 3.84 -28.06 -30.26
C GLN A 182 4.70 -27.92 -31.53
N ASP A 183 5.63 -26.96 -31.55
CA ASP A 183 6.52 -26.75 -32.69
C ASP A 183 7.38 -27.98 -32.99
N ARG A 184 7.86 -28.67 -31.95
CA ARG A 184 8.63 -29.92 -32.12
C ARG A 184 7.76 -31.03 -32.71
N ILE A 185 6.55 -31.21 -32.20
CA ILE A 185 5.61 -32.22 -32.70
C ILE A 185 5.21 -31.94 -34.14
N LEU A 186 4.90 -30.69 -34.48
CA LEU A 186 4.56 -30.31 -35.85
C LEU A 186 5.72 -30.58 -36.81
N LYS A 187 6.98 -30.31 -36.43
CA LYS A 187 8.16 -30.69 -37.22
C LYS A 187 8.28 -32.21 -37.43
N GLN A 188 8.01 -32.99 -36.39
CA GLN A 188 8.03 -34.46 -36.45
C GLN A 188 6.92 -35.01 -37.36
N VAL A 189 5.69 -34.50 -37.23
CA VAL A 189 4.56 -34.89 -38.08
C VAL A 189 4.82 -34.55 -39.54
N LEU A 190 5.37 -33.36 -39.83
CA LEU A 190 5.73 -32.97 -41.20
C LEU A 190 6.81 -33.85 -41.80
N ALA A 191 7.82 -34.23 -41.02
CA ALA A 191 8.85 -35.16 -41.47
C ALA A 191 8.25 -36.54 -41.78
N ALA A 192 7.46 -37.10 -40.85
CA ALA A 192 6.75 -38.36 -41.03
C ALA A 192 5.81 -38.33 -42.25
N TYR A 193 5.13 -37.21 -42.47
CA TYR A 193 4.29 -37.00 -43.65
C TYR A 193 5.14 -37.02 -44.93
N LYS A 194 6.22 -36.25 -45.03
CA LYS A 194 7.05 -36.14 -46.26
C LYS A 194 7.78 -37.44 -46.63
N ASP A 195 8.20 -38.23 -45.64
CA ASP A 195 9.02 -39.43 -45.86
C ASP A 195 8.25 -40.64 -46.40
N GLY A 196 6.91 -40.64 -46.34
CA GLY A 196 6.06 -41.58 -47.08
C GLY A 196 6.37 -43.06 -46.81
N HIS A 197 6.05 -43.53 -45.60
CA HIS A 197 6.22 -44.92 -45.13
C HIS A 197 7.56 -45.58 -45.50
N GLY A 198 8.54 -45.57 -44.57
CA GLY A 198 9.53 -46.65 -44.53
C GLY A 198 11.01 -46.29 -44.42
N ARG A 199 11.39 -45.24 -43.70
CA ARG A 199 12.65 -45.26 -42.94
C ARG A 199 12.38 -44.80 -41.52
N ILE A 200 12.56 -45.72 -40.58
CA ILE A 200 12.68 -45.42 -39.16
C ILE A 200 13.75 -44.33 -39.05
N PHE A 201 13.38 -43.16 -38.52
CA PHE A 201 14.37 -42.18 -38.10
C PHE A 201 15.18 -42.86 -37.00
N SER A 202 16.41 -43.26 -37.30
CA SER A 202 17.37 -43.61 -36.26
C SER A 202 17.84 -42.31 -35.62
N LEU A 203 17.06 -41.83 -34.65
CA LEU A 203 17.61 -41.09 -33.51
C LEU A 203 18.67 -41.98 -32.83
N PRO A 204 19.67 -41.41 -32.11
CA PRO A 204 20.59 -42.22 -31.32
C PRO A 204 19.77 -43.21 -30.46
N PRO A 205 20.24 -44.45 -30.29
CA PRO A 205 19.45 -45.50 -29.68
C PRO A 205 18.91 -45.00 -28.35
N THR A 206 17.58 -44.95 -28.23
CA THR A 206 16.93 -45.00 -26.93
C THR A 206 17.48 -46.26 -26.27
N PRO A 207 18.12 -46.20 -25.08
CA PRO A 207 18.63 -47.40 -24.44
C PRO A 207 17.48 -48.40 -24.32
N GLU A 208 17.70 -49.62 -24.80
CA GLU A 208 16.74 -50.71 -24.76
C GLU A 208 16.24 -50.92 -23.32
N LEU A 209 15.09 -50.33 -22.98
CA LEU A 209 14.23 -50.82 -21.91
C LEU A 209 13.63 -52.10 -22.46
N PHE A 210 14.30 -53.25 -22.30
CA PHE A 210 13.73 -54.58 -22.04
C PHE A 210 14.79 -55.67 -22.29
N GLY A 211 15.16 -56.37 -21.22
CA GLY A 211 15.91 -57.62 -21.30
C GLY A 211 15.80 -58.43 -20.02
N SER A 212 14.90 -59.43 -20.05
CA SER A 212 14.88 -60.72 -19.32
C SER A 212 13.74 -60.98 -18.34
N GLU A 213 13.39 -62.27 -18.32
CA GLU A 213 12.11 -62.91 -18.07
C GLU A 213 11.76 -63.01 -16.59
N ASP A 214 10.67 -62.36 -16.18
CA ASP A 214 9.68 -62.88 -15.23
C ASP A 214 8.48 -61.92 -15.21
N GLY A 215 7.26 -62.47 -15.22
CA GLY A 215 5.98 -61.75 -15.41
C GLY A 215 5.61 -60.72 -14.32
N GLY A 216 6.37 -59.65 -14.21
CA GLY A 216 6.10 -58.46 -13.39
C GLY A 216 6.26 -57.18 -14.23
N CYS A 217 5.39 -56.20 -14.00
CA CYS A 217 5.35 -54.93 -14.74
C CYS A 217 6.74 -54.29 -14.92
N PRO A 218 7.04 -53.66 -16.08
CA PRO A 218 8.32 -53.03 -16.38
C PRO A 218 8.73 -52.01 -15.31
N GLY A 219 9.96 -52.17 -14.80
CA GLY A 219 10.62 -51.21 -13.94
C GLY A 219 11.13 -50.03 -14.77
N THR A 220 10.53 -48.85 -14.58
CA THR A 220 11.12 -47.57 -14.97
C THR A 220 12.04 -47.10 -13.84
N PRO A 221 13.24 -46.55 -14.11
CA PRO A 221 14.09 -46.01 -13.06
C PRO A 221 13.40 -44.78 -12.46
N MET A 222 13.05 -44.85 -11.18
CA MET A 222 12.39 -43.78 -10.43
C MET A 222 13.36 -42.63 -10.06
N PHE A 223 14.45 -42.42 -10.80
CA PHE A 223 15.59 -41.68 -10.28
C PHE A 223 16.38 -40.97 -11.38
N GLU A 224 15.97 -39.74 -11.68
CA GLU A 224 16.86 -38.71 -12.25
C GLU A 224 16.39 -37.30 -11.82
N ALA A 225 15.08 -37.07 -11.67
CA ALA A 225 14.56 -35.84 -11.07
C ALA A 225 14.87 -35.67 -9.56
N ALA A 226 15.26 -36.74 -8.86
CA ALA A 226 15.55 -36.73 -7.43
C ALA A 226 16.98 -36.26 -7.08
N VAL A 227 17.88 -36.10 -8.07
CA VAL A 227 19.32 -35.92 -7.80
C VAL A 227 19.70 -34.47 -7.46
N ASP A 228 18.90 -33.46 -7.82
CA ASP A 228 19.28 -32.05 -7.65
C ASP A 228 18.38 -31.21 -6.71
N MET A 229 17.30 -31.79 -6.15
CA MET A 229 16.41 -31.08 -5.21
C MET A 229 17.13 -30.49 -3.97
N PRO A 230 18.15 -31.13 -3.38
CA PRO A 230 18.92 -30.51 -2.30
C PRO A 230 19.67 -29.24 -2.73
N ARG A 231 20.24 -29.19 -3.95
CA ARG A 231 20.90 -27.98 -4.46
C ARG A 231 19.89 -26.90 -4.81
N ALA A 232 18.77 -27.28 -5.43
CA ALA A 232 17.66 -26.37 -5.67
C ALA A 232 17.16 -25.74 -4.35
N ARG A 233 17.01 -26.55 -3.30
CA ARG A 233 16.63 -26.05 -1.96
C ARG A 233 17.63 -25.03 -1.42
N MET A 234 18.93 -25.32 -1.49
CA MET A 234 19.97 -24.39 -1.04
C MET A 234 19.95 -23.09 -1.84
N PHE A 235 19.84 -23.17 -3.17
CA PHE A 235 19.75 -22.01 -4.06
C PHE A 235 18.56 -21.11 -3.70
N TRP A 236 17.36 -21.68 -3.60
CA TRP A 236 16.14 -20.92 -3.28
C TRP A 236 16.17 -20.36 -1.85
N GLN A 237 16.74 -21.10 -0.89
CA GLN A 237 16.94 -20.60 0.47
C GLN A 237 17.86 -19.38 0.47
N GLU A 238 18.99 -19.43 -0.25
CA GLU A 238 19.93 -18.31 -0.35
C GLU A 238 19.31 -17.08 -1.01
N LYS A 239 18.63 -17.26 -2.16
CA LYS A 239 18.06 -16.15 -2.94
C LYS A 239 16.87 -15.49 -2.26
N LEU A 240 16.08 -16.24 -1.50
CA LEU A 240 14.86 -15.74 -0.86
C LEU A 240 15.06 -15.33 0.60
N SER A 241 16.18 -15.68 1.24
CA SER A 241 16.48 -15.32 2.63
C SER A 241 16.46 -13.81 2.86
N GLY A 242 15.83 -13.37 3.96
CA GLY A 242 15.75 -11.98 4.36
C GLY A 242 14.91 -11.13 3.41
N LEU A 243 13.80 -11.68 2.90
CA LEU A 243 12.89 -11.01 1.98
C LEU A 243 12.33 -9.70 2.58
N ASP A 244 12.51 -8.58 1.90
CA ASP A 244 11.98 -7.26 2.29
C ASP A 244 11.20 -6.61 1.14
N ALA A 245 10.45 -7.44 0.40
CA ALA A 245 9.63 -7.02 -0.72
C ALA A 245 8.15 -6.99 -0.33
N SER A 246 7.45 -5.94 -0.74
CA SER A 246 5.99 -5.87 -0.63
C SER A 246 5.33 -6.44 -1.87
N VAL A 247 4.21 -7.13 -1.69
CA VAL A 247 3.47 -7.78 -2.77
C VAL A 247 2.58 -6.76 -3.48
N PHE A 248 2.61 -6.78 -4.82
CA PHE A 248 1.73 -5.97 -5.66
C PHE A 248 0.89 -6.84 -6.63
N PRO A 249 -0.41 -6.54 -6.80
CA PRO A 249 -1.21 -5.66 -5.95
C PRO A 249 -1.37 -6.23 -4.52
N PRO A 250 -1.59 -5.37 -3.50
CA PRO A 250 -1.94 -5.85 -2.17
C PRO A 250 -3.35 -6.48 -2.18
N LEU A 251 -3.51 -7.62 -1.51
CA LEU A 251 -4.82 -8.24 -1.33
C LEU A 251 -5.49 -7.71 -0.07
N SER A 252 -6.81 -7.48 -0.15
CA SER A 252 -7.62 -7.15 1.03
C SER A 252 -7.77 -8.38 1.93
N SER A 253 -7.82 -8.18 3.25
CA SER A 253 -7.97 -9.25 4.26
C SER A 253 -9.22 -10.13 4.07
N HIS A 254 -10.23 -9.64 3.33
CA HIS A 254 -11.48 -10.34 3.04
C HIS A 254 -11.46 -11.18 1.76
N LEU A 255 -10.46 -11.00 0.89
CA LEU A 255 -10.33 -11.77 -0.36
C LEU A 255 -9.44 -12.99 -0.11
N THR A 256 -9.97 -14.18 -0.37
CA THR A 256 -9.25 -15.44 -0.15
C THR A 256 -8.48 -15.92 -1.38
N VAL A 257 -8.97 -15.65 -2.60
CA VAL A 257 -8.29 -15.97 -3.87
C VAL A 257 -8.73 -14.97 -4.97
N PRO A 258 -7.80 -14.33 -5.71
CA PRO A 258 -8.12 -13.53 -6.90
C PRO A 258 -8.85 -14.29 -8.00
N ALA A 259 -9.71 -13.60 -8.76
CA ALA A 259 -10.40 -14.12 -9.92
C ALA A 259 -10.19 -13.21 -11.14
N ILE A 260 -9.35 -13.65 -12.08
CA ILE A 260 -9.12 -12.93 -13.33
C ILE A 260 -10.40 -12.90 -14.17
N ASP A 261 -10.86 -11.71 -14.50
CA ASP A 261 -12.12 -11.50 -15.22
C ASP A 261 -12.02 -10.49 -16.37
N THR A 262 -10.89 -9.77 -16.47
CA THR A 262 -10.71 -8.66 -17.41
C THR A 262 -9.31 -8.70 -18.06
N GLU A 263 -9.20 -8.15 -19.27
CA GLU A 263 -7.96 -8.01 -20.02
C GLU A 263 -7.79 -6.55 -20.51
N ALA A 264 -6.55 -6.07 -20.54
CA ALA A 264 -6.15 -4.80 -21.13
C ALA A 264 -4.86 -4.97 -21.94
N GLU A 265 -4.69 -4.16 -22.98
CA GLU A 265 -3.56 -4.27 -23.90
C GLU A 265 -2.96 -2.90 -24.24
N HIS A 266 -1.64 -2.84 -24.37
CA HIS A 266 -0.91 -1.66 -24.80
C HIS A 266 0.15 -2.02 -25.84
N HIS A 267 0.06 -1.38 -27.01
CA HIS A 267 0.97 -1.58 -28.13
C HIS A 267 1.86 -0.36 -28.34
N PHE A 268 3.14 -0.57 -28.58
CA PHE A 268 4.06 0.50 -28.96
C PHE A 268 5.09 0.01 -30.00
N PRO A 269 5.53 0.90 -30.91
CA PRO A 269 6.42 0.53 -32.00
C PRO A 269 7.79 0.12 -31.48
N TYR A 270 8.40 -0.85 -32.18
CA TYR A 270 9.73 -1.37 -31.87
C TYR A 270 10.71 -1.04 -33.02
N PRO A 271 11.71 -0.17 -32.81
CA PRO A 271 12.65 0.17 -33.87
C PRO A 271 13.68 -0.96 -34.10
N PRO A 272 13.79 -1.53 -35.31
CA PRO A 272 14.77 -2.60 -35.60
C PRO A 272 16.23 -2.13 -35.62
N SER A 273 16.50 -0.83 -35.46
CA SER A 273 17.82 -0.21 -35.59
C SER A 273 18.63 -0.12 -34.29
N VAL A 274 18.10 -0.61 -33.15
CA VAL A 274 18.79 -0.52 -31.85
C VAL A 274 19.72 -1.72 -31.68
N GLN A 275 21.02 -1.47 -31.47
CA GLN A 275 21.96 -2.56 -31.11
C GLN A 275 21.60 -3.11 -29.73
N HIS A 276 21.25 -4.38 -29.66
CA HIS A 276 20.86 -5.01 -28.39
C HIS A 276 22.10 -5.36 -27.55
N LYS A 277 22.44 -4.50 -26.58
CA LYS A 277 23.39 -4.86 -25.51
C LYS A 277 22.79 -5.93 -24.58
N TRP A 278 21.47 -5.91 -24.39
CA TRP A 278 20.74 -6.75 -23.44
C TRP A 278 19.67 -7.61 -24.11
N SER A 279 19.36 -8.75 -23.48
CA SER A 279 18.25 -9.60 -23.92
C SER A 279 16.90 -8.91 -23.65
N ARG A 280 15.91 -9.19 -24.50
CA ARG A 280 14.53 -8.68 -24.34
C ARG A 280 13.92 -9.07 -23.00
N THR A 281 14.18 -10.30 -22.54
CA THR A 281 13.74 -10.81 -21.24
C THR A 281 14.32 -10.00 -20.09
N THR A 282 15.63 -9.76 -20.10
CA THR A 282 16.32 -8.93 -19.09
C THR A 282 15.71 -7.54 -19.02
N VAL A 283 15.52 -6.88 -20.17
CA VAL A 283 14.89 -5.55 -20.22
C VAL A 283 13.49 -5.55 -19.60
N CYS A 284 12.63 -6.50 -19.97
CA CYS A 284 11.26 -6.55 -19.46
C CYS A 284 11.21 -6.84 -17.96
N GLN A 285 12.06 -7.77 -17.47
CA GLN A 285 12.21 -8.06 -16.05
C GLN A 285 12.72 -6.84 -15.27
N THR A 286 13.71 -6.12 -15.80
CA THR A 286 14.23 -4.89 -15.18
C THR A 286 13.17 -3.79 -15.15
N ALA A 287 12.47 -3.55 -16.25
CA ALA A 287 11.42 -2.56 -16.34
C ALA A 287 10.31 -2.82 -15.30
N LEU A 288 9.85 -4.08 -15.20
CA LEU A 288 8.85 -4.45 -14.21
C LEU A 288 9.39 -4.33 -12.77
N ALA A 289 10.62 -4.74 -12.51
CA ALA A 289 11.23 -4.63 -11.19
C ALA A 289 11.31 -3.17 -10.71
N ILE A 290 11.77 -2.26 -11.57
CA ILE A 290 11.86 -0.83 -11.25
C ILE A 290 10.46 -0.21 -11.08
N LEU A 291 9.49 -0.61 -11.90
CA LEU A 291 8.13 -0.10 -11.76
C LEU A 291 7.49 -0.55 -10.44
N LEU A 292 7.62 -1.84 -10.10
CA LEU A 292 7.07 -2.41 -8.87
C LEU A 292 7.73 -1.81 -7.63
N SER A 293 9.05 -1.61 -7.63
CA SER A 293 9.76 -1.00 -6.49
C SER A 293 9.19 0.38 -6.11
N ARG A 294 8.66 1.11 -7.11
CA ARG A 294 8.04 2.44 -6.95
C ARG A 294 6.58 2.36 -6.58
N TYR A 295 5.85 1.38 -7.10
CA TYR A 295 4.47 1.09 -6.70
C TYR A 295 4.36 0.56 -5.27
N THR A 296 5.43 -0.04 -4.75
CA THR A 296 5.46 -0.59 -3.40
C THR A 296 6.30 0.22 -2.41
N HIS A 297 7.02 1.25 -2.89
CA HIS A 297 8.04 1.98 -2.12
C HIS A 297 8.99 1.02 -1.37
N SER A 298 9.44 -0.05 -2.04
CA SER A 298 10.43 -0.97 -1.49
C SER A 298 11.65 -0.99 -2.40
N PRO A 299 12.88 -1.04 -1.86
CA PRO A 299 14.07 -1.28 -2.67
C PRO A 299 14.07 -2.67 -3.29
N GLU A 300 13.17 -3.59 -2.89
CA GLU A 300 13.07 -4.93 -3.47
C GLU A 300 11.74 -5.13 -4.19
N ALA A 301 11.82 -5.62 -5.42
CA ALA A 301 10.67 -6.05 -6.21
C ALA A 301 10.51 -7.56 -6.16
N LEU A 302 9.26 -8.02 -6.08
CA LEU A 302 8.90 -9.44 -6.07
C LEU A 302 7.75 -9.69 -7.04
N PHE A 303 7.99 -10.60 -7.99
CA PHE A 303 6.99 -11.06 -8.96
C PHE A 303 7.29 -12.49 -9.38
N GLY A 304 6.33 -13.18 -9.98
CA GLY A 304 6.54 -14.49 -10.59
C GLY A 304 7.08 -14.33 -12.02
N VAL A 305 7.98 -15.22 -12.44
CA VAL A 305 8.40 -15.33 -13.85
C VAL A 305 8.03 -16.69 -14.40
N VAL A 306 7.56 -16.72 -15.64
CA VAL A 306 7.42 -17.96 -16.41
C VAL A 306 8.76 -18.21 -17.09
N THR A 307 9.43 -19.30 -16.72
CA THR A 307 10.72 -19.71 -17.28
C THR A 307 10.62 -21.03 -18.02
N GLU A 308 11.37 -21.17 -19.11
CA GLU A 308 11.45 -22.39 -19.91
C GLU A 308 12.79 -23.08 -19.66
N ARG A 309 12.76 -24.41 -19.47
CA ARG A 309 13.97 -25.20 -19.26
C ARG A 309 14.80 -25.34 -20.55
N SER A 310 16.11 -25.09 -20.47
CA SER A 310 17.04 -25.33 -21.58
C SER A 310 17.21 -26.83 -21.86
N HIS A 311 17.03 -27.21 -23.12
CA HIS A 311 17.18 -28.58 -23.61
C HIS A 311 18.59 -28.81 -24.18
N GLU A 312 19.61 -28.96 -23.33
CA GLU A 312 20.93 -29.40 -23.83
C GLU A 312 21.09 -30.93 -23.84
N GLU A 313 20.22 -31.72 -23.20
CA GLU A 313 20.16 -33.18 -23.43
C GLU A 313 18.72 -33.73 -23.46
N PRO A 314 18.33 -34.48 -24.51
CA PRO A 314 17.01 -35.11 -24.57
C PRO A 314 16.96 -36.33 -23.66
N SER A 315 16.41 -36.19 -22.45
CA SER A 315 16.02 -37.34 -21.66
C SER A 315 14.66 -37.86 -22.17
N PRO A 316 14.57 -39.11 -22.66
CA PRO A 316 13.37 -39.66 -23.32
C PRO A 316 12.16 -39.86 -22.39
N LEU A 317 12.31 -39.60 -21.08
CA LEU A 317 11.27 -39.72 -20.06
C LEU A 317 10.59 -38.39 -19.70
N LEU A 318 11.03 -37.26 -20.29
CA LEU A 318 10.62 -35.89 -19.95
C LEU A 318 10.21 -35.07 -21.19
N ASP A 319 9.74 -35.72 -22.25
CA ASP A 319 9.03 -35.03 -23.32
C ASP A 319 7.69 -34.52 -22.75
N GLY A 320 7.54 -33.21 -22.53
CA GLY A 320 6.34 -32.58 -21.98
C GLY A 320 6.52 -31.06 -21.85
N SER A 321 5.59 -30.37 -21.18
CA SER A 321 5.70 -28.91 -20.93
C SER A 321 6.98 -28.58 -20.17
N THR A 322 7.72 -27.59 -20.67
CA THR A 322 9.01 -27.15 -20.14
C THR A 322 8.93 -25.82 -19.39
N SER A 323 7.73 -25.23 -19.34
CA SER A 323 7.46 -24.00 -18.60
C SER A 323 7.33 -24.29 -17.10
N THR A 324 7.77 -23.38 -16.25
CA THR A 324 7.50 -23.40 -14.79
C THR A 324 7.45 -21.96 -14.27
N VAL A 325 6.65 -21.73 -13.22
CA VAL A 325 6.61 -20.45 -12.51
C VAL A 325 7.46 -20.51 -11.27
N VAL A 326 8.23 -19.46 -11.03
CA VAL A 326 9.08 -19.32 -9.86
C VAL A 326 9.04 -17.88 -9.33
N PRO A 327 9.25 -17.67 -8.02
CA PRO A 327 9.38 -16.32 -7.48
C PRO A 327 10.68 -15.69 -7.99
N PHE A 328 10.61 -14.41 -8.32
CA PHE A 328 11.71 -13.63 -8.83
C PHE A 328 11.86 -12.37 -7.98
N ARG A 329 12.90 -12.37 -7.13
CA ARG A 329 13.24 -11.26 -6.23
C ARG A 329 14.37 -10.44 -6.83
N VAL A 330 14.20 -9.13 -6.92
CA VAL A 330 15.18 -8.21 -7.50
C VAL A 330 15.42 -7.05 -6.55
N LEU A 331 16.68 -6.77 -6.24
CA LEU A 331 17.07 -5.54 -5.55
C LEU A 331 17.19 -4.40 -6.57
N CYS A 332 16.54 -3.28 -6.27
CA CYS A 332 16.48 -2.03 -7.03
C CYS A 332 16.81 -0.88 -6.07
N ALA A 333 18.00 -0.91 -5.48
CA ALA A 333 18.42 0.12 -4.54
C ALA A 333 18.55 1.48 -5.26
N PRO A 334 18.14 2.62 -4.65
CA PRO A 334 18.13 3.91 -5.32
C PRO A 334 19.49 4.38 -5.85
N ASP A 335 20.57 4.01 -5.16
CA ASP A 335 21.95 4.33 -5.50
C ASP A 335 22.59 3.37 -6.51
N GLN A 336 21.98 2.22 -6.77
CA GLN A 336 22.47 1.23 -7.72
C GLN A 336 22.31 1.73 -9.16
N SER A 337 23.32 1.49 -10.00
CA SER A 337 23.20 1.81 -11.42
C SER A 337 22.23 0.85 -12.11
N ILE A 338 21.49 1.35 -13.09
CA ILE A 338 20.54 0.52 -13.86
C ILE A 338 21.28 -0.64 -14.56
N MET A 339 22.51 -0.40 -15.00
CA MET A 339 23.33 -1.42 -15.66
C MET A 339 23.76 -2.55 -14.74
N GLU A 340 24.07 -2.26 -13.47
CA GLU A 340 24.31 -3.28 -12.45
C GLU A 340 23.05 -4.10 -12.17
N VAL A 341 21.87 -3.46 -12.13
CA VAL A 341 20.59 -4.16 -11.97
C VAL A 341 20.33 -5.10 -13.15
N MET A 342 20.51 -4.63 -14.39
CA MET A 342 20.34 -5.45 -15.60
C MET A 342 21.31 -6.64 -15.63
N GLU A 343 22.57 -6.44 -15.25
CA GLU A 343 23.55 -7.52 -15.17
C GLU A 343 23.19 -8.54 -14.08
N ALA A 344 22.79 -8.06 -12.90
CA ALA A 344 22.35 -8.93 -11.81
C ALA A 344 21.13 -9.76 -12.20
N ILE A 345 20.14 -9.16 -12.89
CA ILE A 345 18.96 -9.87 -13.42
C ILE A 345 19.37 -10.88 -14.49
N ARG A 346 20.30 -10.53 -15.39
CA ARG A 346 20.77 -11.44 -16.45
C ARG A 346 21.41 -12.70 -15.85
N VAL A 347 22.28 -12.53 -14.85
CA VAL A 347 22.91 -13.64 -14.13
C VAL A 347 21.85 -14.43 -13.36
N TYR A 348 20.94 -13.75 -12.67
CA TYR A 348 19.91 -14.40 -11.89
C TYR A 348 18.90 -15.19 -12.73
N ASP A 349 18.46 -14.67 -13.88
CA ASP A 349 17.60 -15.37 -14.83
C ASP A 349 18.26 -16.64 -15.37
N HIS A 350 19.58 -16.59 -15.62
CA HIS A 350 20.36 -17.76 -16.01
C HIS A 350 20.37 -18.83 -14.91
N ASP A 351 20.74 -18.46 -13.67
CA ASP A 351 20.78 -19.38 -12.53
C ASP A 351 19.40 -20.00 -12.22
N VAL A 352 18.33 -19.18 -12.34
CA VAL A 352 16.95 -19.62 -12.07
C VAL A 352 16.50 -20.73 -13.03
N ARG A 353 16.96 -20.71 -14.29
CA ARG A 353 16.59 -21.75 -15.28
C ARG A 353 17.05 -23.13 -14.84
N ASP A 354 18.22 -23.25 -14.23
CA ASP A 354 18.79 -24.53 -13.76
C ASP A 354 17.97 -25.14 -12.61
N PHE A 355 17.45 -24.30 -11.71
CA PHE A 355 16.71 -24.72 -10.51
C PHE A 355 15.19 -24.55 -10.59
N SER A 356 14.67 -24.13 -11.76
CA SER A 356 13.24 -23.94 -12.02
C SER A 356 12.41 -25.21 -11.79
N HIS A 357 13.02 -26.39 -11.97
CA HIS A 357 12.41 -27.70 -11.78
C HIS A 357 11.88 -27.97 -10.36
N ALA A 358 12.24 -27.15 -9.36
CA ALA A 358 11.68 -27.24 -8.02
C ALA A 358 10.18 -26.89 -8.00
N GLY A 359 9.78 -25.84 -8.73
CA GLY A 359 8.42 -25.30 -8.76
C GLY A 359 7.90 -24.72 -7.43
N LEU A 360 6.79 -23.98 -7.49
CA LEU A 360 6.31 -23.12 -6.40
C LEU A 360 6.04 -23.86 -5.09
N CYS A 361 5.31 -24.99 -5.12
CA CYS A 361 4.96 -25.71 -3.90
C CYS A 361 6.18 -26.20 -3.12
N ASN A 362 7.24 -26.64 -3.82
CA ASN A 362 8.44 -27.09 -3.13
C ASN A 362 9.25 -25.90 -2.60
N ILE A 363 9.28 -24.78 -3.34
CA ILE A 363 9.94 -23.54 -2.91
C ILE A 363 9.28 -22.98 -1.66
N SER A 364 7.94 -22.94 -1.60
CA SER A 364 7.20 -22.44 -0.43
C SER A 364 7.46 -23.24 0.85
N CYS A 365 7.89 -24.51 0.73
CA CYS A 365 8.17 -25.38 1.87
C CYS A 365 9.60 -25.25 2.42
N ILE A 366 10.43 -24.37 1.87
CA ILE A 366 11.85 -24.24 2.26
C ILE A 366 12.00 -23.49 3.59
N GLY A 367 11.16 -22.48 3.83
CA GLY A 367 11.12 -21.62 5.01
C GLY A 367 10.15 -20.45 4.83
N ASP A 368 9.97 -19.64 5.89
CA ASP A 368 8.94 -18.57 5.92
C ASP A 368 9.15 -17.51 4.84
N ASP A 369 10.39 -17.07 4.62
CA ASP A 369 10.71 -16.10 3.56
C ASP A 369 10.38 -16.64 2.16
N ALA A 370 10.63 -17.93 1.93
CA ALA A 370 10.32 -18.58 0.66
C ALA A 370 8.81 -18.76 0.46
N ALA A 371 8.08 -19.06 1.54
CA ALA A 371 6.62 -19.09 1.54
C ALA A 371 6.04 -17.70 1.23
N ALA A 372 6.56 -16.65 1.88
CA ALA A 372 6.17 -15.26 1.63
C ALA A 372 6.49 -14.83 0.19
N ALA A 373 7.66 -15.21 -0.34
CA ALA A 373 8.05 -14.93 -1.72
C ALA A 373 7.11 -15.59 -2.74
N CYS A 374 6.63 -16.80 -2.46
CA CYS A 374 5.63 -17.48 -3.30
C CYS A 374 4.23 -16.84 -3.22
N GLY A 375 4.04 -15.82 -2.39
CA GLY A 375 2.81 -15.04 -2.25
C GLY A 375 2.63 -13.91 -3.27
N PHE A 376 3.57 -13.75 -4.23
CA PHE A 376 3.48 -12.73 -5.28
C PHE A 376 2.12 -12.74 -5.99
N GLN A 377 1.66 -11.57 -6.45
CA GLN A 377 0.39 -11.41 -7.17
C GLN A 377 0.55 -10.95 -8.62
N THR A 378 1.77 -10.55 -9.00
CA THR A 378 2.12 -10.21 -10.38
C THR A 378 2.95 -11.32 -10.99
N VAL A 379 2.61 -11.77 -12.20
CA VAL A 379 3.37 -12.78 -12.98
C VAL A 379 3.75 -12.18 -14.32
N LEU A 380 5.01 -12.36 -14.74
CA LEU A 380 5.52 -11.91 -16.04
C LEU A 380 5.88 -13.09 -16.94
N MET A 381 5.36 -13.06 -18.17
CA MET A 381 5.75 -13.95 -19.26
C MET A 381 6.30 -13.09 -20.42
N VAL A 382 7.53 -13.37 -20.85
CA VAL A 382 8.14 -12.71 -22.02
C VAL A 382 8.22 -13.73 -23.14
N ALA A 383 7.55 -13.47 -24.26
CA ALA A 383 7.52 -14.35 -25.41
C ALA A 383 8.00 -13.63 -26.67
N ASP A 384 8.99 -14.22 -27.35
CA ASP A 384 9.41 -13.79 -28.68
C ASP A 384 8.52 -14.47 -29.72
N ARG A 385 7.68 -13.71 -30.44
CA ARG A 385 6.86 -14.29 -31.52
C ARG A 385 7.72 -14.39 -32.76
N CYS A 386 8.26 -15.57 -33.01
CA CYS A 386 8.70 -15.91 -34.35
C CYS A 386 7.47 -16.01 -35.26
N THR A 387 7.57 -15.41 -36.44
CA THR A 387 6.51 -15.31 -37.46
C THR A 387 5.82 -16.65 -37.71
N THR A 388 4.50 -16.61 -37.99
CA THR A 388 3.70 -17.76 -38.43
C THR A 388 4.47 -18.52 -39.51
N THR A 389 4.88 -19.75 -39.19
CA THR A 389 5.51 -20.64 -40.15
C THR A 389 4.45 -21.07 -41.14
N THR A 390 4.36 -20.36 -42.26
CA THR A 390 3.65 -20.86 -43.43
C THR A 390 4.46 -22.03 -43.98
N ASN A 391 3.84 -23.20 -43.97
CA ASN A 391 4.41 -24.42 -44.54
C ASN A 391 3.48 -24.91 -45.65
N ASP A 392 4.01 -25.60 -46.66
CA ASP A 392 3.21 -26.02 -47.82
C ASP A 392 2.01 -26.94 -47.43
N VAL A 393 2.09 -27.58 -46.26
CA VAL A 393 1.12 -28.59 -45.78
C VAL A 393 -0.01 -27.99 -44.93
N TYR A 394 0.26 -26.94 -44.15
CA TYR A 394 -0.74 -26.34 -43.27
C TYR A 394 -0.48 -24.87 -43.02
N LYS A 395 -1.56 -24.16 -42.68
CA LYS A 395 -1.56 -22.78 -42.20
C LYS A 395 -2.29 -22.72 -40.86
N THR A 396 -1.64 -22.24 -39.81
CA THR A 396 -2.30 -22.00 -38.53
C THR A 396 -3.34 -20.87 -38.69
N LEU A 397 -4.60 -21.17 -38.37
CA LEU A 397 -5.73 -20.24 -38.48
C LEU A 397 -6.02 -19.56 -37.15
N GLU A 398 -6.10 -20.36 -36.09
CA GLU A 398 -6.42 -19.94 -34.73
C GLU A 398 -5.58 -20.78 -33.78
N GLU A 399 -5.03 -20.16 -32.75
CA GLU A 399 -4.37 -20.84 -31.65
C GLU A 399 -5.05 -20.34 -30.38
N SER A 400 -5.45 -21.27 -29.49
CA SER A 400 -5.96 -20.90 -28.17
C SER A 400 -4.92 -20.04 -27.46
N GLU A 401 -5.37 -19.08 -26.68
CA GLU A 401 -4.50 -18.21 -25.91
C GLU A 401 -3.50 -19.04 -25.08
N LYS A 402 -2.24 -18.57 -25.02
CA LYS A 402 -1.21 -19.22 -24.22
C LYS A 402 -1.70 -19.33 -22.79
N PHE A 403 -1.78 -20.57 -22.30
CA PHE A 403 -2.10 -20.82 -20.91
C PHE A 403 -1.03 -20.18 -20.02
N MET A 404 -1.46 -19.25 -19.18
CA MET A 404 -0.61 -18.71 -18.13
C MET A 404 -0.87 -19.49 -16.84
N PRO A 405 0.13 -20.20 -16.31
CA PRO A 405 0.04 -20.79 -14.97
C PRO A 405 -0.20 -19.72 -13.89
N CYS A 406 -0.73 -20.15 -12.75
CA CYS A 406 -1.07 -19.29 -11.61
C CYS A 406 -2.21 -18.28 -11.89
N THR A 407 -3.34 -18.74 -12.44
CA THR A 407 -4.56 -17.93 -12.61
C THR A 407 -5.18 -17.45 -11.29
N ASN A 408 -4.71 -17.99 -10.17
CA ASN A 408 -5.03 -17.56 -8.80
C ASN A 408 -4.22 -16.32 -8.34
N ARG A 409 -3.59 -15.60 -9.28
CA ARG A 409 -2.89 -14.33 -9.01
C ARG A 409 -3.69 -13.17 -9.58
N ALA A 410 -3.56 -12.01 -8.95
CA ALA A 410 -4.35 -10.83 -9.31
C ALA A 410 -3.94 -10.17 -10.63
N LEU A 411 -2.69 -10.33 -11.07
CA LEU A 411 -2.17 -9.69 -12.28
C LEU A 411 -1.22 -10.62 -13.05
N LEU A 412 -1.57 -10.89 -14.30
CA LEU A 412 -0.78 -11.66 -15.25
C LEU A 412 -0.37 -10.76 -16.42
N LEU A 413 0.93 -10.56 -16.61
CA LEU A 413 1.52 -9.72 -17.66
C LEU A 413 2.17 -10.61 -18.72
N SER A 414 1.81 -10.40 -19.98
CA SER A 414 2.47 -10.99 -21.14
C SER A 414 3.09 -9.90 -22.00
N CYS A 415 4.39 -10.00 -22.23
CA CYS A 415 5.12 -9.18 -23.19
C CYS A 415 5.34 -10.01 -24.45
N GLN A 416 4.65 -9.64 -25.53
CA GLN A 416 4.77 -10.26 -26.85
C GLN A 416 5.55 -9.35 -27.76
N ILE A 417 6.65 -9.84 -28.29
CA ILE A 417 7.56 -9.06 -29.15
C ILE A 417 7.47 -9.62 -30.56
N ASN A 418 7.25 -8.76 -31.56
CA ASN A 418 7.18 -9.12 -32.97
C ASN A 418 7.95 -8.10 -33.84
N ASP A 419 7.98 -8.32 -35.16
CA ASP A 419 8.68 -7.44 -36.11
C ASP A 419 8.04 -6.04 -36.24
N GLU A 420 6.78 -5.86 -35.80
CA GLU A 420 6.03 -4.61 -35.89
C GLU A 420 6.08 -3.77 -34.60
N GLY A 421 6.40 -4.38 -33.45
CA GLY A 421 6.25 -3.75 -32.15
C GLY A 421 6.36 -4.68 -30.94
N ILE A 422 6.12 -4.10 -29.76
CA ILE A 422 5.88 -4.83 -28.52
C ILE A 422 4.39 -4.66 -28.15
N SER A 423 3.72 -5.77 -27.86
CA SER A 423 2.40 -5.79 -27.23
C SER A 423 2.53 -6.24 -25.78
N LEU A 424 2.03 -5.41 -24.85
CA LEU A 424 1.89 -5.73 -23.45
C LEU A 424 0.42 -6.04 -23.17
N VAL A 425 0.13 -7.27 -22.75
CA VAL A 425 -1.21 -7.74 -22.37
C VAL A 425 -1.25 -7.98 -20.87
N ALA A 426 -2.20 -7.37 -20.18
CA ALA A 426 -2.49 -7.61 -18.77
C ALA A 426 -3.83 -8.32 -18.62
N ARG A 427 -3.84 -9.46 -17.92
CA ARG A 427 -5.06 -10.10 -17.41
C ARG A 427 -5.12 -9.94 -15.92
N TYR A 428 -6.23 -9.46 -15.40
CA TYR A 428 -6.31 -9.06 -14.00
C TYR A 428 -7.72 -9.21 -13.43
N ASP A 429 -7.78 -9.16 -12.10
CA ASP A 429 -9.02 -9.09 -11.33
C ASP A 429 -9.42 -7.62 -11.15
N GLN A 430 -10.50 -7.20 -11.81
CA GLN A 430 -10.96 -5.79 -11.73
C GLN A 430 -11.48 -5.39 -10.35
N GLY A 431 -11.81 -6.36 -9.49
CA GLY A 431 -12.17 -6.13 -8.09
C GLY A 431 -10.97 -5.78 -7.21
N ILE A 432 -9.76 -6.06 -7.67
CA ILE A 432 -8.50 -5.74 -6.98
C ILE A 432 -7.82 -4.52 -7.60
N ILE A 433 -7.76 -4.44 -8.93
CA ILE A 433 -7.13 -3.32 -9.65
C ILE A 433 -8.13 -2.70 -10.61
N GLU A 434 -8.35 -1.39 -10.48
CA GLU A 434 -9.23 -0.65 -11.37
C GLU A 434 -8.70 -0.64 -12.83
N PRO A 435 -9.56 -0.80 -13.86
CA PRO A 435 -9.13 -0.85 -15.26
C PRO A 435 -8.27 0.33 -15.74
N LEU A 436 -8.58 1.54 -15.28
CA LEU A 436 -7.79 2.72 -15.64
C LEU A 436 -6.37 2.64 -15.09
N GLN A 437 -6.19 2.09 -13.89
CA GLN A 437 -4.86 1.92 -13.28
C GLN A 437 -4.01 0.90 -14.05
N ILE A 438 -4.60 -0.20 -14.54
CA ILE A 438 -3.88 -1.17 -15.38
C ILE A 438 -3.44 -0.52 -16.69
N THR A 439 -4.30 0.27 -17.31
CA THR A 439 -3.95 0.99 -18.55
C THR A 439 -2.75 1.91 -18.34
N ARG A 440 -2.69 2.63 -17.21
CA ARG A 440 -1.55 3.47 -16.84
C ARG A 440 -0.29 2.64 -16.56
N LEU A 441 -0.41 1.55 -15.80
CA LEU A 441 0.69 0.63 -15.50
C LEU A 441 1.32 0.06 -16.78
N LEU A 442 0.51 -0.38 -17.74
CA LEU A 442 0.98 -0.89 -19.03
C LEU A 442 1.72 0.18 -19.85
N ARG A 443 1.22 1.41 -19.85
CA ARG A 443 1.88 2.54 -20.52
C ARG A 443 3.22 2.87 -19.88
N GLN A 444 3.26 2.98 -18.55
CA GLN A 444 4.48 3.23 -17.78
C GLN A 444 5.52 2.13 -18.02
N LEU A 445 5.09 0.86 -18.03
CA LEU A 445 5.95 -0.27 -18.35
C LEU A 445 6.49 -0.20 -19.78
N GLY A 446 5.65 0.19 -20.76
CA GLY A 446 6.06 0.37 -22.15
C GLY A 446 7.12 1.46 -22.33
N VAL A 447 6.95 2.62 -21.68
CA VAL A 447 7.93 3.71 -21.68
C VAL A 447 9.26 3.24 -21.09
N LEU A 448 9.23 2.58 -19.92
CA LEU A 448 10.41 2.00 -19.28
C LEU A 448 11.15 1.00 -20.18
N ILE A 449 10.42 0.09 -20.83
CA ILE A 449 11.02 -0.88 -21.75
C ILE A 449 11.75 -0.15 -22.89
N ASN A 450 11.17 0.90 -23.47
CA ASN A 450 11.81 1.69 -24.52
C ASN A 450 13.06 2.44 -24.02
N GLU A 451 13.00 3.05 -22.84
CA GLU A 451 14.13 3.79 -22.26
C GLU A 451 15.31 2.86 -21.96
N LEU A 452 15.07 1.73 -21.28
CA LEU A 452 16.10 0.76 -20.92
C LEU A 452 16.78 0.14 -22.14
N GLN A 453 16.07 -0.02 -23.26
CA GLN A 453 16.65 -0.55 -24.50
C GLN A 453 17.59 0.42 -25.20
N SER A 454 17.28 1.72 -25.13
CA SER A 454 18.06 2.78 -25.78
C SER A 454 19.17 3.34 -24.87
N MET A 455 19.28 2.84 -23.64
CA MET A 455 20.18 3.35 -22.63
C MET A 455 21.65 3.08 -22.98
N THR A 456 22.43 4.17 -23.04
CA THR A 456 23.89 4.13 -23.21
C THR A 456 24.65 4.73 -22.02
N ASN A 457 23.93 5.30 -21.04
CA ASN A 457 24.54 5.95 -19.89
C ASN A 457 24.74 4.95 -18.74
N ASP A 458 25.97 4.51 -18.53
CA ASP A 458 26.30 3.52 -17.50
C ASP A 458 26.24 4.09 -16.06
N SER A 459 26.11 5.42 -15.86
CA SER A 459 26.10 6.04 -14.53
C SER A 459 24.71 6.41 -13.98
N LEU A 460 23.64 6.18 -14.73
CA LEU A 460 22.28 6.51 -14.28
C LEU A 460 21.83 5.53 -13.18
N CYS A 461 21.53 6.07 -11.99
CA CYS A 461 21.04 5.28 -10.86
C CYS A 461 19.51 5.07 -10.93
N VAL A 462 19.02 3.98 -10.35
CA VAL A 462 17.58 3.66 -10.27
C VAL A 462 16.78 4.81 -9.62
N GLY A 463 17.37 5.43 -8.60
CA GLY A 463 16.81 6.56 -7.86
C GLY A 463 16.47 7.77 -8.73
N GLN A 464 17.24 7.99 -9.80
CA GLN A 464 17.21 9.17 -10.67
C GLN A 464 16.37 8.99 -11.94
N LEU A 465 15.84 7.78 -12.16
CA LEU A 465 15.04 7.48 -13.34
C LEU A 465 13.66 8.16 -13.23
N ASP A 466 13.32 8.98 -14.22
CA ASP A 466 11.99 9.60 -14.34
C ASP A 466 11.02 8.58 -14.94
N LEU A 467 9.97 8.24 -14.19
CA LEU A 467 8.97 7.24 -14.58
C LEU A 467 7.67 7.88 -15.05
N LEU A 468 7.60 9.20 -15.04
CA LEU A 468 6.39 9.94 -15.33
C LEU A 468 6.12 9.95 -16.83
N THR A 469 5.01 9.33 -17.24
CA THR A 469 4.56 9.40 -18.63
C THR A 469 3.98 10.78 -18.96
N ALA A 470 3.95 11.14 -20.24
CA ALA A 470 3.37 12.42 -20.69
C ALA A 470 1.87 12.51 -20.33
N GLU A 471 1.17 11.39 -20.38
CA GLU A 471 -0.23 11.27 -20.01
C GLU A 471 -0.42 11.40 -18.50
N ASP A 472 0.39 10.72 -17.67
CA ASP A 472 0.34 10.89 -16.22
C ASP A 472 0.57 12.36 -15.84
N ARG A 473 1.55 13.01 -16.48
CA ARG A 473 1.82 14.44 -16.32
C ARG A 473 0.59 15.28 -16.64
N ALA A 474 -0.01 15.08 -17.81
CA ALA A 474 -1.16 15.87 -18.24
C ALA A 474 -2.36 15.71 -17.29
N GLU A 475 -2.58 14.50 -16.77
CA GLU A 475 -3.64 14.23 -15.79
C GLU A 475 -3.36 14.90 -14.43
N ILE A 476 -2.14 14.78 -13.90
CA ILE A 476 -1.76 15.41 -12.63
C ILE A 476 -1.82 16.94 -12.74
N GLU A 477 -1.33 17.52 -13.84
CA GLU A 477 -1.42 18.96 -14.11
C GLU A 477 -2.88 19.42 -14.23
N ASN A 478 -3.75 18.60 -14.83
CA ASN A 478 -5.18 18.89 -14.90
C ASN A 478 -5.86 18.83 -13.52
N TRP A 479 -5.51 17.88 -12.65
CA TRP A 479 -6.04 17.84 -11.28
C TRP A 479 -5.60 19.05 -10.44
N ASN A 480 -4.41 19.60 -10.74
CA ASN A 480 -3.82 20.77 -10.08
C ASN A 480 -3.91 22.05 -10.95
N SER A 481 -4.94 22.19 -11.79
CA SER A 481 -5.03 23.33 -12.73
C SER A 481 -5.72 24.56 -12.16
N HIS A 482 -6.30 24.48 -10.96
CA HIS A 482 -7.06 25.58 -10.37
C HIS A 482 -6.11 26.68 -9.90
N PRO A 483 -6.38 27.98 -10.13
CA PRO A 483 -5.44 29.02 -9.74
C PRO A 483 -5.35 29.14 -8.21
N LEU A 484 -4.14 28.99 -7.66
CA LEU A 484 -3.84 29.36 -6.29
C LEU A 484 -3.76 30.88 -6.18
N GLN A 485 -4.49 31.44 -5.21
CA GLN A 485 -4.57 32.89 -5.00
C GLN A 485 -4.17 33.22 -3.56
N THR A 486 -3.23 34.14 -3.44
CA THR A 486 -2.91 34.77 -2.15
C THR A 486 -3.79 35.99 -1.96
N LEU A 487 -4.62 35.95 -0.92
CA LEU A 487 -5.50 37.03 -0.52
C LEU A 487 -4.81 37.85 0.57
N ASN A 488 -4.51 39.11 0.24
CA ASN A 488 -3.83 40.04 1.13
C ASN A 488 -4.80 40.69 2.13
N CYS A 489 -5.41 39.86 2.98
CA CYS A 489 -6.33 40.29 4.02
C CYS A 489 -5.78 40.04 5.42
N LEU A 490 -6.28 40.82 6.37
CA LEU A 490 -6.01 40.66 7.79
C LEU A 490 -7.16 39.89 8.45
N ILE A 491 -6.86 38.75 9.07
CA ILE A 491 -7.82 37.90 9.80
C ILE A 491 -8.82 38.71 10.64
N HIS A 492 -8.34 39.62 11.48
CA HIS A 492 -9.20 40.40 12.37
C HIS A 492 -10.11 41.35 11.60
N THR A 493 -9.63 41.96 10.52
CA THR A 493 -10.45 42.84 9.66
C THR A 493 -11.63 42.08 9.05
N GLU A 494 -11.40 40.85 8.63
CA GLU A 494 -12.42 39.97 8.05
C GLU A 494 -13.49 39.56 9.07
N VAL A 495 -13.09 39.38 10.33
CA VAL A 495 -14.04 39.19 11.44
C VAL A 495 -14.84 40.47 11.73
N PHE A 496 -14.25 41.67 11.65
CA PHE A 496 -14.98 42.92 11.91
C PHE A 496 -15.91 43.33 10.79
N MET A 497 -15.63 42.97 9.54
CA MET A 497 -16.62 43.15 8.48
C MET A 497 -17.95 42.45 8.83
N ARG A 498 -17.92 41.33 9.56
CA ARG A 498 -19.13 40.68 10.09
C ARG A 498 -19.83 41.49 11.18
N ALA A 499 -19.10 42.28 11.96
CA ALA A 499 -19.69 43.20 12.92
C ALA A 499 -20.43 44.36 12.24
N ASP A 500 -19.97 44.79 11.07
CA ASP A 500 -20.68 45.80 10.27
C ASP A 500 -21.89 45.19 9.53
N GLU A 501 -21.74 43.99 8.98
CA GLU A 501 -22.81 43.29 8.24
C GLU A 501 -23.92 42.74 9.14
N CYS A 502 -23.57 42.20 10.30
CA CYS A 502 -24.46 41.44 11.20
C CYS A 502 -24.21 41.80 12.69
N PRO A 503 -24.34 43.08 13.09
CA PRO A 503 -23.89 43.56 14.40
C PRO A 503 -24.53 42.86 15.60
N SER A 504 -25.82 42.51 15.50
CA SER A 504 -26.60 41.90 16.58
C SER A 504 -26.52 40.37 16.62
N LYS A 505 -25.81 39.75 15.67
CA LYS A 505 -25.71 38.30 15.61
C LYS A 505 -24.74 37.80 16.69
N PRO A 506 -25.04 36.68 17.37
CA PRO A 506 -24.11 36.11 18.35
C PRO A 506 -22.81 35.65 17.67
N ALA A 507 -21.67 36.15 18.16
CA ALA A 507 -20.34 35.75 17.74
C ALA A 507 -19.76 34.71 18.70
N VAL A 508 -19.94 34.94 20.00
CA VAL A 508 -19.44 34.08 21.08
C VAL A 508 -20.58 33.79 22.05
N LEU A 509 -20.78 32.51 22.35
CA LEU A 509 -21.65 32.06 23.43
C LEU A 509 -20.84 31.13 24.32
N ALA A 510 -20.38 31.62 25.46
CA ALA A 510 -19.56 30.88 26.40
C ALA A 510 -20.31 30.65 27.72
N TRP A 511 -19.81 29.72 28.52
CA TRP A 511 -20.32 29.48 29.88
C TRP A 511 -20.18 30.71 30.81
N ASP A 512 -19.23 31.60 30.52
CA ASP A 512 -18.94 32.83 31.26
C ASP A 512 -19.49 34.10 30.59
N GLY A 513 -20.37 33.95 29.59
CA GLY A 513 -21.14 35.03 28.98
C GLY A 513 -21.16 35.00 27.45
N GLU A 514 -21.86 35.96 26.87
CA GLU A 514 -22.08 36.04 25.43
C GLU A 514 -21.68 37.41 24.86
N TRP A 515 -21.31 37.40 23.58
CA TRP A 515 -21.07 38.62 22.81
C TRP A 515 -21.65 38.48 21.40
N THR A 516 -22.33 39.53 20.97
CA THR A 516 -22.60 39.79 19.57
C THR A 516 -21.33 40.19 18.82
N TYR A 517 -21.36 40.16 17.48
CA TYR A 517 -20.23 40.62 16.68
C TYR A 517 -19.86 42.09 16.97
N SER A 518 -20.84 42.96 17.18
CA SER A 518 -20.60 44.37 17.53
C SER A 518 -19.90 44.50 18.89
N GLU A 519 -20.38 43.80 19.91
CA GLU A 519 -19.78 43.86 21.25
C GLU A 519 -18.37 43.28 21.26
N LEU A 520 -18.15 42.15 20.59
CA LEU A 520 -16.82 41.55 20.44
C LEU A 520 -15.84 42.52 19.74
N SER A 521 -16.31 43.25 18.72
CA SER A 521 -15.51 44.28 18.05
C SER A 521 -15.15 45.40 19.01
N THR A 522 -16.10 45.93 19.78
CA THR A 522 -15.85 46.98 20.77
C THR A 522 -14.85 46.54 21.84
N VAL A 523 -15.08 45.38 22.47
CA VAL A 523 -14.22 44.84 23.54
C VAL A 523 -12.80 44.61 23.04
N SER A 524 -12.65 43.96 21.88
CA SER A 524 -11.32 43.71 21.29
C SER A 524 -10.62 45.01 20.87
N SER A 525 -11.33 46.05 20.44
CA SER A 525 -10.74 47.37 20.13
C SER A 525 -10.21 48.06 21.39
N GLN A 526 -10.97 48.05 22.49
CA GLN A 526 -10.54 48.64 23.76
C GLN A 526 -9.29 47.93 24.29
N LEU A 527 -9.29 46.59 24.27
CA LEU A 527 -8.15 45.80 24.67
C LEU A 527 -6.94 46.01 23.75
N ALA A 528 -7.13 46.14 22.44
CA ALA A 528 -6.05 46.44 21.49
C ALA A 528 -5.38 47.80 21.76
N SER A 529 -6.18 48.84 22.05
CA SER A 529 -5.67 50.15 22.47
C SER A 529 -4.85 50.05 23.75
N HIS A 530 -5.31 49.24 24.71
CA HIS A 530 -4.58 49.01 25.95
C HIS A 530 -3.25 48.29 25.68
N ILE A 531 -3.23 47.23 24.87
CA ILE A 531 -2.00 46.51 24.49
C ILE A 531 -0.99 47.46 23.83
N ARG A 532 -1.43 48.34 22.93
CA ARG A 532 -0.56 49.33 22.26
C ARG A 532 0.04 50.36 23.22
N SER A 533 -0.53 50.54 24.41
CA SER A 533 0.03 51.45 25.43
C SER A 533 1.31 50.90 26.08
N PHE A 534 1.56 49.59 25.95
CA PHE A 534 2.78 48.94 26.46
C PHE A 534 3.92 49.02 25.45
N ALA A 535 5.12 49.34 25.94
CA ALA A 535 6.32 49.36 25.11
C ALA A 535 6.84 47.93 24.88
N MET A 536 6.43 47.32 23.78
CA MET A 536 6.80 45.94 23.41
C MET A 536 8.23 45.82 22.84
N GLY A 537 8.91 46.95 22.60
CA GLY A 537 10.32 46.99 22.16
C GLY A 537 10.59 46.55 20.70
N GLN A 538 9.64 45.89 20.04
CA GLN A 538 9.72 45.46 18.64
C GLN A 538 8.55 46.01 17.84
N LYS A 539 8.73 46.13 16.51
CA LYS A 539 7.65 46.54 15.59
C LYS A 539 6.52 45.51 15.57
N GLN A 540 6.85 44.23 15.70
CA GLN A 540 5.94 43.11 15.83
C GLN A 540 6.47 42.16 16.90
N SER A 541 5.65 41.82 17.89
CA SER A 541 5.96 40.87 18.97
C SER A 541 5.00 39.68 18.95
N ILE A 542 5.39 38.57 19.60
CA ILE A 542 4.52 37.42 19.83
C ILE A 542 4.00 37.49 21.27
N VAL A 543 2.69 37.70 21.43
CA VAL A 543 2.02 37.86 22.72
C VAL A 543 1.46 36.50 23.19
N PRO A 544 1.96 35.94 24.30
CA PRO A 544 1.38 34.74 24.89
C PRO A 544 -0.02 35.01 25.44
N ILE A 545 -0.96 34.13 25.13
CA ILE A 545 -2.33 34.12 25.66
C ILE A 545 -2.48 32.84 26.51
N TYR A 546 -2.71 33.01 27.81
CA TYR A 546 -2.72 31.94 28.81
C TYR A 546 -3.99 31.99 29.68
N PHE A 547 -5.01 31.25 29.28
CA PHE A 547 -6.34 31.26 29.89
C PHE A 547 -6.92 29.85 29.97
N GLU A 548 -7.80 29.61 30.93
CA GLU A 548 -8.83 28.56 30.87
C GLU A 548 -9.84 28.83 29.74
N LYS A 549 -10.72 27.85 29.47
CA LYS A 549 -11.81 28.03 28.49
C LYS A 549 -12.70 29.20 28.90
N SER A 550 -12.77 30.24 28.08
CA SER A 550 -13.54 31.46 28.37
C SER A 550 -13.79 32.28 27.10
N LYS A 551 -14.80 33.16 27.13
CA LYS A 551 -15.01 34.16 26.06
C LYS A 551 -13.79 35.08 25.90
N TRP A 552 -13.06 35.35 26.98
CA TRP A 552 -11.91 36.26 27.01
C TRP A 552 -10.74 35.85 26.11
N VAL A 553 -10.60 34.55 25.82
CA VAL A 553 -9.58 34.05 24.88
C VAL A 553 -9.80 34.63 23.48
N ILE A 554 -11.05 34.65 23.01
CA ILE A 554 -11.41 35.15 21.68
C ILE A 554 -11.19 36.66 21.60
N ALA A 555 -11.62 37.40 22.62
CA ALA A 555 -11.38 38.84 22.70
C ALA A 555 -9.87 39.17 22.70
N SER A 556 -9.09 38.40 23.45
CA SER A 556 -7.63 38.54 23.53
C SER A 556 -6.93 38.28 22.20
N ILE A 557 -7.31 37.21 21.49
CA ILE A 557 -6.78 36.90 20.15
C ILE A 557 -7.03 38.07 19.19
N LEU A 558 -8.28 38.54 19.09
CA LEU A 558 -8.63 39.63 18.19
C LEU A 558 -7.97 40.95 18.59
N ALA A 559 -7.81 41.21 19.89
CA ALA A 559 -7.13 42.40 20.38
C ALA A 559 -5.63 42.43 20.04
N VAL A 560 -4.94 41.29 20.18
CA VAL A 560 -3.51 41.17 19.81
C VAL A 560 -3.32 41.40 18.31
N LEU A 561 -4.17 40.78 17.48
CA LEU A 561 -4.14 40.98 16.03
C LEU A 561 -4.42 42.44 15.64
N LYS A 562 -5.45 43.06 16.24
CA LYS A 562 -5.74 44.50 16.07
C LYS A 562 -4.56 45.38 16.47
N ALA A 563 -3.88 45.04 17.56
CA ALA A 563 -2.74 45.79 18.06
C ALA A 563 -1.55 45.77 17.08
N GLY A 564 -1.50 44.81 16.14
CA GLY A 564 -0.42 44.66 15.17
C GLY A 564 0.64 43.63 15.60
N HIS A 565 0.25 42.70 16.46
CA HIS A 565 1.14 41.68 17.02
C HIS A 565 0.63 40.28 16.67
N ALA A 566 1.53 39.31 16.73
CA ALA A 566 1.17 37.90 16.63
C ALA A 566 0.82 37.35 18.01
N PHE A 567 0.04 36.28 18.09
CA PHE A 567 -0.19 35.58 19.35
C PHE A 567 0.36 34.16 19.35
N THR A 568 0.62 33.63 20.54
CA THR A 568 0.75 32.18 20.77
C THR A 568 -0.20 31.78 21.87
N LEU A 569 -0.86 30.64 21.71
CA LEU A 569 -1.72 30.07 22.73
C LEU A 569 -0.92 29.07 23.56
N ILE A 570 -1.04 29.16 24.89
CA ILE A 570 -0.41 28.24 25.82
C ILE A 570 -1.53 27.54 26.61
N ASP A 571 -1.51 26.20 26.62
CA ASP A 571 -2.51 25.44 27.35
C ASP A 571 -2.22 25.48 28.86
N PRO A 572 -3.20 25.79 29.74
CA PRO A 572 -3.01 25.74 31.19
C PRO A 572 -2.59 24.38 31.75
N ASN A 573 -2.85 23.31 31.00
CA ASN A 573 -2.46 21.95 31.36
C ASN A 573 -1.04 21.58 30.89
N ASP A 574 -0.36 22.44 30.13
CA ASP A 574 1.02 22.21 29.75
C ASP A 574 1.95 22.28 30.98
N PRO A 575 3.01 21.46 31.05
CA PRO A 575 3.99 21.53 32.13
C PRO A 575 4.66 22.91 32.20
N PRO A 576 4.98 23.44 33.40
CA PRO A 576 5.63 24.74 33.55
C PRO A 576 6.93 24.90 32.74
N ALA A 577 7.72 23.82 32.60
CA ALA A 577 8.94 23.84 31.79
C ALA A 577 8.66 24.08 30.30
N ARG A 578 7.61 23.44 29.75
CA ARG A 578 7.18 23.65 28.37
C ARG A 578 6.69 25.07 28.14
N MET A 579 5.90 25.60 29.09
CA MET A 579 5.49 27.02 29.07
C MET A 579 6.72 27.93 29.05
N ALA A 580 7.69 27.72 29.95
CA ALA A 580 8.91 28.52 30.00
C ALA A 580 9.69 28.48 28.67
N GLN A 581 9.82 27.30 28.05
CA GLN A 581 10.44 27.15 26.73
C GLN A 581 9.70 27.92 25.64
N ILE A 582 8.38 27.87 25.60
CA ILE A 582 7.57 28.64 24.63
C ILE A 582 7.80 30.14 24.81
N ILE A 583 7.79 30.63 26.06
CA ILE A 583 8.04 32.04 26.38
C ILE A 583 9.45 32.46 25.97
N GLU A 584 10.46 31.64 26.25
CA GLU A 584 11.85 31.88 25.86
C GLU A 584 12.00 31.97 24.33
N GLN A 585 11.47 30.99 23.60
CA GLN A 585 11.55 30.97 22.13
C GLN A 585 10.82 32.15 21.48
N THR A 586 9.67 32.54 22.03
CA THR A 586 8.89 33.70 21.53
C THR A 586 9.46 35.03 21.98
N SER A 587 10.37 35.05 22.97
CA SER A 587 10.85 36.27 23.63
C SER A 587 9.70 37.17 24.12
N GLY A 588 8.62 36.54 24.61
CA GLY A 588 7.40 37.23 25.03
C GLY A 588 7.60 38.04 26.32
N THR A 589 7.38 39.36 26.24
CA THR A 589 7.55 40.29 27.38
C THR A 589 6.22 40.70 28.03
N VAL A 590 5.13 40.70 27.26
CA VAL A 590 3.77 40.95 27.73
C VAL A 590 2.92 39.74 27.41
N ALA A 591 2.19 39.22 28.40
CA ALA A 591 1.22 38.13 28.23
C ALA A 591 -0.18 38.58 28.66
N LEU A 592 -1.20 38.04 27.98
CA LEU A 592 -2.60 38.13 28.38
C LEU A 592 -2.97 36.87 29.15
N THR A 593 -3.63 37.02 30.29
CA THR A 593 -3.98 35.90 31.18
C THR A 593 -5.30 36.14 31.90
N SER A 594 -5.91 35.09 32.44
CA SER A 594 -7.01 35.25 33.39
C SER A 594 -6.46 35.66 34.76
N ALA A 595 -7.29 36.33 35.56
CA ALA A 595 -6.93 36.68 36.94
C ALA A 595 -6.53 35.44 37.78
N VAL A 596 -7.14 34.28 37.49
CA VAL A 596 -6.87 33.02 38.20
C VAL A 596 -5.50 32.44 37.84
N LEU A 597 -5.09 32.54 36.58
CA LEU A 597 -3.85 31.92 36.08
C LEU A 597 -2.64 32.87 36.09
N GLN A 598 -2.83 34.16 36.34
CA GLN A 598 -1.77 35.18 36.34
C GLN A 598 -0.54 34.78 37.16
N HIS A 599 -0.74 34.25 38.37
CA HIS A 599 0.34 33.88 39.27
C HIS A 599 1.27 32.77 38.75
N LYS A 600 0.81 31.96 37.77
CA LYS A 600 1.62 30.88 37.18
C LYS A 600 2.58 31.41 36.10
N ILE A 601 2.14 32.38 35.30
CA ILE A 601 2.89 32.90 34.15
C ILE A 601 3.81 34.08 34.54
N GLN A 602 3.51 34.80 35.63
CA GLN A 602 4.35 35.90 36.13
C GLN A 602 5.79 35.48 36.47
N ALA A 603 6.05 34.19 36.67
CA ALA A 603 7.39 33.67 36.94
C ALA A 603 8.30 33.69 35.71
N VAL A 604 7.73 33.74 34.51
CA VAL A 604 8.45 33.64 33.23
C VAL A 604 8.22 34.83 32.30
N VAL A 605 7.17 35.63 32.52
CA VAL A 605 6.86 36.84 31.74
C VAL A 605 6.86 38.08 32.64
N SER A 606 7.49 39.16 32.21
CA SER A 606 7.70 40.36 33.02
C SER A 606 6.43 41.21 33.21
N CYS A 607 5.52 41.23 32.24
CA CYS A 607 4.26 41.97 32.31
C CYS A 607 3.08 41.04 31.98
N CYS A 608 2.17 40.87 32.93
CA CYS A 608 0.99 40.02 32.76
C CYS A 608 -0.27 40.88 32.91
N ILE A 609 -1.05 40.99 31.84
CA ILE A 609 -2.33 41.71 31.81
C ILE A 609 -3.43 40.69 32.12
N ALA A 610 -4.03 40.81 33.30
CA ALA A 610 -5.21 40.04 33.66
C ALA A 610 -6.42 40.63 32.91
N VAL A 611 -7.05 39.85 32.03
CA VAL A 611 -8.20 40.28 31.24
C VAL A 611 -9.48 39.73 31.86
N ASP A 612 -10.30 40.64 32.38
CA ASP A 612 -11.58 40.38 33.01
C ASP A 612 -12.52 41.60 32.86
N ASP A 613 -13.71 41.51 33.45
CA ASP A 613 -14.69 42.59 33.42
C ASP A 613 -14.20 43.87 34.13
N ASP A 614 -13.36 43.75 35.16
CA ASP A 614 -12.82 44.90 35.91
C ASP A 614 -11.82 45.68 35.06
N LEU A 615 -10.92 44.99 34.34
CA LEU A 615 -10.05 45.63 33.35
C LEU A 615 -10.91 46.32 32.28
N LEU A 616 -11.89 45.63 31.69
CA LEU A 616 -12.70 46.20 30.63
C LEU A 616 -13.44 47.47 31.06
N GLN A 617 -13.99 47.47 32.28
CA GLN A 617 -14.62 48.65 32.87
C GLN A 617 -13.64 49.80 33.08
N SER A 618 -12.39 49.51 33.44
CA SER A 618 -11.35 50.54 33.60
C SER A 618 -10.91 51.22 32.29
N LEU A 619 -11.11 50.57 31.13
CA LEU A 619 -10.72 51.06 29.80
C LEU A 619 -11.72 52.07 29.19
N THR A 620 -12.84 52.35 29.87
CA THR A 620 -14.02 53.10 29.37
C THR A 620 -13.85 54.61 29.09
N ALA A 621 -12.63 55.13 28.91
CA ALA A 621 -12.46 56.49 28.38
C ALA A 621 -12.87 56.53 26.89
N PRO A 622 -13.59 57.58 26.41
CA PRO A 622 -14.10 57.63 25.05
C PRO A 622 -12.93 57.72 24.07
N CYS A 623 -12.62 56.62 23.39
CA CYS A 623 -11.82 56.67 22.20
C CYS A 623 -12.70 57.33 21.13
N GLU A 624 -12.46 58.61 20.86
CA GLU A 624 -13.07 59.31 19.73
C GLU A 624 -12.82 58.48 18.47
N ASP A 625 -13.90 57.85 18.01
CA ASP A 625 -14.24 57.43 16.67
C ASP A 625 -13.14 57.66 15.60
N ARG A 626 -12.09 56.86 15.70
CA ARG A 626 -11.25 56.51 14.57
C ARG A 626 -11.00 55.03 14.70
N GLN A 627 -11.44 54.28 13.70
CA GLN A 627 -10.87 52.99 13.35
C GLN A 627 -9.38 53.06 13.71
N LEU A 628 -8.96 52.26 14.70
CA LEU A 628 -7.55 52.10 14.97
C LEU A 628 -6.96 51.60 13.66
N ASP A 629 -6.34 52.49 12.87
CA ASP A 629 -5.64 52.08 11.66
C ASP A 629 -4.65 51.01 12.12
N SER A 630 -4.91 49.79 11.69
CA SER A 630 -4.10 48.64 12.08
C SER A 630 -2.77 48.81 11.38
N ALA A 631 -1.68 48.91 12.15
CA ALA A 631 -0.34 48.92 11.58
C ALA A 631 0.06 47.54 11.00
N ALA A 632 -0.79 46.51 11.22
CA ALA A 632 -0.60 45.17 10.71
C ALA A 632 -0.69 45.14 9.18
N LYS A 633 0.15 44.31 8.57
CA LYS A 633 0.14 44.01 7.15
C LYS A 633 -0.24 42.56 6.88
N PRO A 634 -0.78 42.23 5.70
CA PRO A 634 -1.14 40.85 5.37
C PRO A 634 0.03 39.86 5.48
N GLU A 635 1.26 40.29 5.18
CA GLU A 635 2.48 39.50 5.30
C GLU A 635 3.00 39.38 6.75
N ASP A 636 2.46 40.13 7.71
CA ASP A 636 2.87 40.06 9.12
C ASP A 636 2.40 38.72 9.76
N LEU A 637 3.11 38.26 10.80
CA LEU A 637 2.69 37.07 11.54
C LEU A 637 1.34 37.29 12.23
N ALA A 638 0.41 36.36 12.03
CA ALA A 638 -0.83 36.31 12.78
C ALA A 638 -0.65 35.52 14.07
N TYR A 639 -0.04 34.33 13.98
CA TYR A 639 0.13 33.46 15.14
C TYR A 639 1.32 32.52 15.00
N VAL A 640 1.74 31.99 16.15
CA VAL A 640 2.68 30.88 16.26
C VAL A 640 2.02 29.73 17.01
N ILE A 641 2.04 28.53 16.42
CA ILE A 641 1.59 27.29 17.08
C ILE A 641 2.81 26.42 17.38
N PHE A 642 2.85 25.87 18.59
CA PHE A 642 3.93 24.97 19.01
C PHE A 642 3.54 23.51 18.89
N THR A 643 4.30 22.75 18.11
CA THR A 643 4.19 21.28 18.03
C THR A 643 5.34 20.62 18.79
N SER A 644 5.21 19.32 19.08
CA SER A 644 6.32 18.53 19.62
C SER A 644 7.43 18.40 18.57
N GLY A 645 8.66 18.78 18.89
CA GLY A 645 9.81 18.54 18.02
C GLY A 645 10.45 17.17 18.24
N SER A 646 11.18 16.65 17.26
CA SER A 646 11.86 15.35 17.31
C SER A 646 12.91 15.22 18.42
N THR A 647 13.44 16.33 18.93
CA THR A 647 14.35 16.41 20.08
C THR A 647 13.63 16.53 21.42
N GLY A 648 12.30 16.67 21.42
CA GLY A 648 11.49 16.96 22.60
C GLY A 648 11.41 18.43 23.00
N GLU A 649 12.01 19.33 22.22
CA GLU A 649 11.82 20.77 22.35
C GLU A 649 10.61 21.22 21.49
N PRO A 650 9.75 22.14 21.97
CA PRO A 650 8.65 22.67 21.18
C PRO A 650 9.14 23.37 19.89
N LYS A 651 8.48 23.13 18.76
CA LYS A 651 8.75 23.79 17.48
C LYS A 651 7.64 24.81 17.19
N GLY A 652 7.98 26.10 17.20
CA GLY A 652 7.03 27.16 16.85
C GLY A 652 6.86 27.30 15.33
N ILE A 653 5.64 27.18 14.82
CA ILE A 653 5.30 27.30 13.40
C ILE A 653 4.72 28.69 13.17
N MET A 654 5.35 29.47 12.30
CA MET A 654 5.00 30.87 12.05
C MET A 654 4.01 31.02 10.89
N ILE A 655 2.79 31.48 11.18
CA ILE A 655 1.74 31.69 10.17
C ILE A 655 1.46 33.18 9.98
N GLU A 656 1.41 33.61 8.71
CA GLU A 656 1.08 34.98 8.31
C GLU A 656 -0.44 35.17 8.19
N HIS A 657 -0.92 36.41 8.31
CA HIS A 657 -2.34 36.73 8.12
C HIS A 657 -2.85 36.28 6.75
N ARG A 658 -2.15 36.68 5.68
CA ARG A 658 -2.50 36.32 4.30
C ARG A 658 -2.46 34.80 4.08
N ALA A 659 -1.54 34.09 4.73
CA ALA A 659 -1.40 32.65 4.58
C ALA A 659 -2.64 31.92 5.10
N PHE A 660 -3.02 32.18 6.37
CA PHE A 660 -4.21 31.57 6.95
C PHE A 660 -5.48 31.98 6.19
N TYR A 661 -5.63 33.28 5.88
CA TYR A 661 -6.86 33.77 5.25
C TYR A 661 -7.05 33.25 3.82
N SER A 662 -5.98 33.12 3.02
CA SER A 662 -6.08 32.59 1.65
C SER A 662 -6.66 31.18 1.59
N CYS A 663 -6.40 30.36 2.62
CA CYS A 663 -6.88 28.99 2.69
C CYS A 663 -8.22 28.88 3.43
N VAL A 664 -8.44 29.64 4.50
CA VAL A 664 -9.66 29.53 5.33
C VAL A 664 -10.92 29.83 4.53
N VAL A 665 -10.87 30.75 3.57
CA VAL A 665 -12.00 31.05 2.68
C VAL A 665 -12.34 29.91 1.70
N LYS A 666 -11.42 28.95 1.53
CA LYS A 666 -11.62 27.76 0.70
C LYS A 666 -12.03 26.57 1.55
N PHE A 667 -11.27 26.25 2.60
CA PHE A 667 -11.56 25.09 3.43
C PHE A 667 -12.74 25.31 4.38
N GLY A 668 -13.02 26.54 4.83
CA GLY A 668 -14.14 26.83 5.74
C GLY A 668 -15.49 26.35 5.19
N PRO A 669 -15.89 26.78 3.97
CA PRO A 669 -17.11 26.29 3.35
C PRO A 669 -17.07 24.79 3.04
N ALA A 670 -15.90 24.24 2.66
CA ALA A 670 -15.74 22.80 2.42
C ALA A 670 -15.96 21.97 3.69
N LEU A 671 -15.59 22.50 4.87
CA LEU A 671 -15.87 21.93 6.19
C LEU A 671 -17.33 22.14 6.64
N GLY A 672 -18.20 22.70 5.79
CA GLY A 672 -19.60 22.99 6.15
C GLY A 672 -19.76 24.17 7.10
N ILE A 673 -18.77 25.07 7.20
CA ILE A 673 -18.86 26.29 8.02
C ILE A 673 -19.47 27.42 7.18
N HIS A 674 -20.50 28.05 7.72
CA HIS A 674 -21.22 29.18 7.13
C HIS A 674 -21.81 30.08 8.22
N GLY A 675 -22.56 31.12 7.84
CA GLY A 675 -23.16 32.02 8.82
C GLY A 675 -24.17 31.37 9.77
N GLY A 676 -24.73 30.21 9.45
CA GLY A 676 -25.66 29.49 10.34
C GLY A 676 -24.94 28.58 11.35
N THR A 677 -23.62 28.48 11.26
CA THR A 677 -22.83 27.57 12.09
C THR A 677 -22.78 28.02 13.54
N ARG A 678 -23.03 27.08 14.45
CA ARG A 678 -22.84 27.16 15.89
C ARG A 678 -21.81 26.09 16.26
N ALA A 679 -20.54 26.47 16.21
CA ALA A 679 -19.42 25.56 16.36
C ALA A 679 -19.10 25.32 17.84
N LEU A 680 -18.93 24.06 18.24
CA LEU A 680 -18.37 23.74 19.56
C LEU A 680 -16.89 24.09 19.60
N GLN A 681 -16.47 24.87 20.58
CA GLN A 681 -15.05 25.04 20.91
C GLN A 681 -14.64 23.90 21.85
N PHE A 682 -14.09 22.81 21.30
CA PHE A 682 -13.69 21.63 22.06
C PHE A 682 -12.16 21.50 22.21
N ALA A 683 -11.40 21.81 21.16
CA ALA A 683 -9.96 21.58 21.10
C ALA A 683 -9.19 22.33 22.20
N ALA A 684 -8.09 21.73 22.67
CA ALA A 684 -7.15 22.38 23.58
C ALA A 684 -6.39 23.52 22.88
N HIS A 685 -5.96 24.53 23.66
CA HIS A 685 -5.43 25.80 23.14
C HIS A 685 -4.16 25.63 22.30
N GLY A 686 -3.31 24.66 22.63
CA GLY A 686 -2.05 24.41 21.93
C GLY A 686 -2.19 23.73 20.56
N PHE A 687 -3.40 23.39 20.11
CA PHE A 687 -3.63 22.67 18.85
C PHE A 687 -4.24 23.55 17.78
N GLY A 688 -3.83 23.36 16.51
CA GLY A 688 -4.38 24.09 15.36
C GLY A 688 -5.90 23.93 15.19
N ALA A 689 -6.47 22.82 15.67
CA ALA A 689 -7.90 22.59 15.72
C ALA A 689 -8.66 23.72 16.46
N PHE A 690 -8.09 24.29 17.52
CA PHE A 690 -8.70 25.41 18.23
C PHE A 690 -8.91 26.63 17.31
N LEU A 691 -7.91 26.95 16.49
CA LEU A 691 -8.02 28.08 15.56
C LEU A 691 -9.04 27.81 14.46
N LEU A 692 -9.23 26.55 14.06
CA LEU A 692 -10.28 26.20 13.11
C LEU A 692 -11.67 26.42 13.72
N GLU A 693 -11.91 25.96 14.95
CA GLU A 693 -13.18 26.15 15.65
C GLU A 693 -13.50 27.64 15.87
N VAL A 694 -12.49 28.47 16.13
CA VAL A 694 -12.67 29.88 16.46
C VAL A 694 -12.60 30.78 15.23
N LEU A 695 -11.44 30.88 14.58
CA LEU A 695 -11.22 31.88 13.54
C LEU A 695 -12.01 31.57 12.27
N THR A 696 -12.08 30.30 11.86
CA THR A 696 -12.86 29.92 10.66
C THR A 696 -14.34 30.25 10.84
N THR A 697 -14.90 29.91 12.01
CA THR A 697 -16.29 30.21 12.37
C THR A 697 -16.57 31.71 12.33
N LEU A 698 -15.70 32.50 12.97
CA LEU A 698 -15.90 33.95 13.05
C LEU A 698 -15.79 34.64 11.69
N ILE A 699 -14.81 34.25 10.85
CA ILE A 699 -14.63 34.78 9.48
C ILE A 699 -15.86 34.52 8.61
N HIS A 700 -16.53 33.38 8.80
CA HIS A 700 -17.72 33.00 8.03
C HIS A 700 -19.04 33.45 8.66
N GLY A 701 -19.00 34.26 9.73
CA GLY A 701 -20.20 34.83 10.34
C GLY A 701 -20.95 33.90 11.29
N GLY A 702 -20.33 32.80 11.74
CA GLY A 702 -20.93 31.84 12.68
C GLY A 702 -20.77 32.23 14.16
N CYS A 703 -21.22 31.36 15.06
CA CYS A 703 -21.13 31.53 16.50
C CYS A 703 -20.24 30.45 17.12
N VAL A 704 -19.27 30.86 17.95
CA VAL A 704 -18.41 29.95 18.71
C VAL A 704 -19.05 29.67 20.07
N CYS A 705 -19.34 28.40 20.36
CA CYS A 705 -19.96 27.93 21.59
C CYS A 705 -18.91 27.32 22.52
N ILE A 706 -18.59 27.96 23.65
CA ILE A 706 -17.48 27.58 24.54
C ILE A 706 -18.00 26.96 25.85
N PRO A 707 -17.82 25.65 26.08
CA PRO A 707 -18.17 25.02 27.34
C PRO A 707 -17.18 25.40 28.45
N SER A 708 -17.62 25.25 29.70
CA SER A 708 -16.70 25.23 30.85
C SER A 708 -15.75 24.02 30.73
N ASP A 709 -14.58 24.06 31.36
CA ASP A 709 -13.70 22.88 31.36
C ASP A 709 -14.36 21.65 32.00
N HIS A 710 -15.26 21.85 32.96
CA HIS A 710 -16.06 20.78 33.54
C HIS A 710 -17.02 20.16 32.49
N ASP A 711 -17.82 20.98 31.81
CA ASP A 711 -18.76 20.48 30.80
C ASP A 711 -18.03 19.86 29.60
N ARG A 712 -16.91 20.47 29.18
CA ARG A 712 -16.04 19.95 28.11
C ARG A 712 -15.55 18.53 28.41
N MET A 713 -15.31 18.22 29.68
CA MET A 713 -14.81 16.91 30.09
C MET A 713 -15.91 15.92 30.46
N HIS A 714 -17.08 16.38 30.91
CA HIS A 714 -18.07 15.51 31.58
C HIS A 714 -19.50 15.60 31.00
N ASN A 715 -19.83 16.65 30.24
CA ASN A 715 -21.21 16.95 29.83
C ASN A 715 -21.29 17.66 28.46
N VAL A 716 -20.48 17.23 27.50
CA VAL A 716 -20.47 17.83 26.15
C VAL A 716 -21.84 17.73 25.46
N PRO A 717 -22.53 16.58 25.44
CA PRO A 717 -23.85 16.49 24.81
C PRO A 717 -24.90 17.43 25.42
N GLY A 718 -24.90 17.56 26.76
CA GLY A 718 -25.80 18.46 27.48
C GLY A 718 -25.56 19.92 27.09
N PHE A 719 -24.28 20.34 27.05
CA PHE A 719 -23.90 21.68 26.60
C PHE A 719 -24.30 21.91 25.14
N MET A 720 -24.05 20.95 24.25
CA MET A 720 -24.40 21.06 22.83
C MET A 720 -25.91 21.25 22.63
N LYS A 721 -26.73 20.47 23.35
CA LYS A 721 -28.18 20.56 23.29
C LYS A 721 -28.70 21.91 23.81
N GLN A 722 -28.19 22.37 24.94
CA GLN A 722 -28.58 23.65 25.53
C GLN A 722 -28.25 24.83 24.61
N ASN A 723 -27.10 24.78 23.95
CA ASN A 723 -26.58 25.89 23.16
C ASN A 723 -26.80 25.72 21.64
N GLN A 724 -27.58 24.71 21.24
CA GLN A 724 -27.93 24.42 19.84
C GLN A 724 -26.68 24.34 18.94
N VAL A 725 -25.65 23.62 19.39
CA VAL A 725 -24.46 23.36 18.58
C VAL A 725 -24.87 22.49 17.39
N ASN A 726 -24.53 22.92 16.17
CA ASN A 726 -24.81 22.19 14.94
C ASN A 726 -23.55 21.79 14.15
N TRP A 727 -22.37 22.20 14.62
CA TRP A 727 -21.09 21.85 13.99
C TRP A 727 -20.06 21.46 15.06
N VAL A 728 -19.40 20.31 14.85
CA VAL A 728 -18.35 19.80 15.73
C VAL A 728 -17.19 19.30 14.90
N MET A 729 -15.98 19.55 15.40
CA MET A 729 -14.77 18.89 14.94
C MET A 729 -14.18 18.07 16.07
N ALA A 730 -13.86 16.81 15.79
CA ALA A 730 -13.38 15.87 16.80
C ALA A 730 -12.50 14.79 16.18
N THR A 731 -11.84 14.01 17.04
CA THR A 731 -11.11 12.83 16.60
C THR A 731 -12.06 11.63 16.50
N PRO A 732 -11.83 10.69 15.57
CA PRO A 732 -12.56 9.43 15.51
C PRO A 732 -12.65 8.74 16.88
N SER A 733 -11.54 8.66 17.63
CA SER A 733 -11.52 8.04 18.96
C SER A 733 -12.51 8.69 19.94
N TYR A 734 -12.60 10.02 19.95
CA TYR A 734 -13.54 10.71 20.84
C TYR A 734 -14.99 10.46 20.44
N MET A 735 -15.28 10.44 19.13
CA MET A 735 -16.63 10.23 18.62
C MET A 735 -17.19 8.83 18.89
N THR A 736 -16.34 7.85 19.20
CA THR A 736 -16.82 6.52 19.65
C THR A 736 -17.48 6.55 21.04
N THR A 737 -17.27 7.61 21.81
CA THR A 737 -17.80 7.77 23.18
C THR A 737 -19.17 8.46 23.24
N MET A 738 -19.70 8.89 22.10
CA MET A 738 -20.94 9.66 21.98
C MET A 738 -21.87 8.99 20.98
N ASN A 739 -23.19 9.06 21.19
CA ASN A 739 -24.16 8.59 20.21
C ASN A 739 -24.89 9.75 19.52
N PRO A 740 -25.35 9.58 18.28
CA PRO A 740 -26.13 10.60 17.57
C PRO A 740 -27.40 11.05 18.31
N GLU A 741 -28.04 10.15 19.06
CA GLU A 741 -29.24 10.44 19.86
C GLU A 741 -28.99 11.43 21.00
N ASP A 742 -27.75 11.53 21.48
CA ASP A 742 -27.35 12.45 22.55
C ASP A 742 -27.25 13.91 22.05
N VAL A 743 -27.06 14.08 20.74
CA VAL A 743 -26.80 15.38 20.07
C VAL A 743 -27.65 15.58 18.81
N PRO A 744 -28.99 15.52 18.90
CA PRO A 744 -29.88 15.51 17.73
C PRO A 744 -29.88 16.81 16.90
N GLY A 745 -29.28 17.89 17.40
CA GLY A 745 -29.11 19.16 16.68
C GLY A 745 -27.82 19.26 15.88
N LEU A 746 -26.94 18.26 15.94
CA LEU A 746 -25.68 18.23 15.20
C LEU A 746 -25.93 17.93 13.72
N GLU A 747 -25.55 18.85 12.84
CA GLU A 747 -25.76 18.74 11.39
C GLU A 747 -24.47 18.33 10.66
N THR A 748 -23.32 18.78 11.13
CA THR A 748 -22.01 18.51 10.53
C THR A 748 -21.01 18.05 11.58
N LEU A 749 -20.37 16.91 11.31
CA LEU A 749 -19.27 16.37 12.10
C LEU A 749 -18.02 16.27 11.21
N VAL A 750 -16.96 16.95 11.63
CA VAL A 750 -15.65 16.89 10.97
C VAL A 750 -14.71 16.03 11.79
N LEU A 751 -14.26 14.92 11.21
CA LEU A 751 -13.22 14.07 11.77
C LEU A 751 -11.86 14.62 11.35
N VAL A 752 -10.95 14.75 12.31
CA VAL A 752 -9.57 15.19 12.04
C VAL A 752 -8.58 14.46 12.93
N GLY A 753 -7.33 14.43 12.50
CA GLY A 753 -6.20 14.05 13.36
C GLY A 753 -5.99 12.55 13.55
N GLU A 754 -6.87 11.66 13.11
CA GLU A 754 -6.63 10.21 13.10
C GLU A 754 -7.16 9.57 11.83
N GLN A 755 -6.67 8.37 11.53
CA GLN A 755 -7.29 7.53 10.52
C GLN A 755 -8.71 7.17 10.98
N MET A 756 -9.67 7.26 10.07
CA MET A 756 -11.06 6.97 10.38
C MET A 756 -11.27 5.48 10.68
N SER A 757 -12.16 5.19 11.65
CA SER A 757 -12.62 3.84 11.93
C SER A 757 -13.95 3.53 11.24
N ALA A 758 -14.14 2.27 10.84
CA ALA A 758 -15.44 1.81 10.30
C ALA A 758 -16.59 2.04 11.30
N SER A 759 -16.33 1.86 12.61
CA SER A 759 -17.34 2.05 13.65
C SER A 759 -17.94 3.46 13.71
N VAL A 760 -17.10 4.49 13.51
CA VAL A 760 -17.57 5.88 13.49
C VAL A 760 -18.36 6.15 12.22
N ASN A 761 -17.89 5.64 11.07
CA ASN A 761 -18.61 5.76 9.80
C ASN A 761 -20.03 5.15 9.90
N ASP A 762 -20.14 3.90 10.34
CA ASP A 762 -21.42 3.18 10.44
C ASP A 762 -22.42 3.89 11.37
N THR A 763 -21.92 4.51 12.44
CA THR A 763 -22.75 5.18 13.45
C THR A 763 -23.26 6.53 12.97
N TRP A 764 -22.40 7.34 12.33
CA TRP A 764 -22.66 8.77 12.12
C TRP A 764 -23.09 9.13 10.69
N THR A 765 -22.66 8.37 9.67
CA THR A 765 -22.85 8.74 8.25
C THR A 765 -24.32 8.78 7.82
N SER A 766 -25.18 7.95 8.41
CA SER A 766 -26.63 7.95 8.13
C SER A 766 -27.40 9.05 8.85
N LYS A 767 -26.76 9.78 9.79
CA LYS A 767 -27.42 10.70 10.71
C LYS A 767 -27.15 12.17 10.41
N LEU A 768 -25.96 12.48 9.89
CA LEU A 768 -25.48 13.84 9.67
C LEU A 768 -24.48 13.92 8.51
N GLN A 769 -24.01 15.12 8.18
CA GLN A 769 -22.93 15.31 7.25
C GLN A 769 -21.58 14.98 7.91
N LEU A 770 -21.03 13.80 7.58
CA LEU A 770 -19.71 13.38 8.05
C LEU A 770 -18.62 13.78 7.06
N LEU A 771 -17.63 14.54 7.53
CA LEU A 771 -16.50 15.03 6.74
C LEU A 771 -15.19 14.56 7.36
N ASP A 772 -14.20 14.23 6.51
CA ASP A 772 -12.82 14.02 6.91
C ASP A 772 -11.99 15.26 6.55
N GLY A 773 -11.25 15.79 7.52
CA GLY A 773 -10.37 16.94 7.34
C GLY A 773 -8.92 16.55 7.57
N TYR A 774 -8.08 16.79 6.56
CA TYR A 774 -6.64 16.55 6.67
C TYR A 774 -5.83 17.82 6.44
N GLY A 775 -4.76 17.96 7.22
CA GLY A 775 -3.71 18.95 7.06
C GLY A 775 -2.76 18.94 8.25
N GLN A 776 -1.75 19.79 8.18
CA GLN A 776 -0.75 19.95 9.24
C GLN A 776 -0.67 21.42 9.66
N SER A 777 -0.13 21.70 10.85
CA SER A 777 0.01 23.07 11.34
C SER A 777 0.84 23.95 10.39
N GLU A 778 1.82 23.35 9.70
CA GLU A 778 2.66 23.98 8.68
C GLU A 778 1.93 24.41 7.40
N SER A 779 0.73 23.85 7.15
CA SER A 779 -0.12 24.17 6.00
C SER A 779 -1.41 24.88 6.41
N SER A 780 -1.36 25.69 7.48
CA SER A 780 -2.53 26.39 8.05
C SER A 780 -3.67 25.44 8.49
N SER A 781 -3.29 24.27 9.00
CA SER A 781 -4.13 23.25 9.63
C SER A 781 -4.94 22.34 8.70
N ILE A 782 -5.63 22.84 7.68
CA ILE A 782 -6.44 22.03 6.75
C ILE A 782 -6.09 22.36 5.30
N CYS A 783 -5.84 21.33 4.50
CA CYS A 783 -5.63 21.43 3.05
C CYS A 783 -6.35 20.34 2.25
N PHE A 784 -7.05 19.40 2.88
CA PHE A 784 -7.90 18.40 2.25
C PHE A 784 -9.22 18.29 3.01
N VAL A 785 -10.31 18.12 2.27
CA VAL A 785 -11.63 17.82 2.86
C VAL A 785 -12.32 16.76 2.01
N GLY A 786 -12.70 15.66 2.65
CA GLY A 786 -13.44 14.56 2.06
C GLY A 786 -14.84 14.45 2.66
N LYS A 787 -15.84 14.14 1.84
CA LYS A 787 -17.15 13.72 2.35
C LYS A 787 -17.14 12.21 2.53
N ILE A 788 -17.40 11.75 3.75
CA ILE A 788 -17.44 10.32 4.05
C ILE A 788 -18.82 9.79 3.69
N GLY A 789 -18.85 8.67 2.97
CA GLY A 789 -20.05 7.91 2.62
C GLY A 789 -19.86 6.41 2.93
N GLU A 790 -20.92 5.62 2.74
CA GLU A 790 -20.95 4.18 3.09
C GLU A 790 -19.86 3.35 2.37
N SER A 791 -19.38 3.77 1.20
CA SER A 791 -18.39 3.06 0.38
C SER A 791 -17.03 3.75 0.27
N CYS A 792 -16.72 4.69 1.15
CA CYS A 792 -15.47 5.47 1.07
C CYS A 792 -14.31 4.72 1.72
N ASP A 793 -13.16 4.63 1.04
CA ASP A 793 -11.91 4.15 1.64
C ASP A 793 -11.49 5.11 2.77
N PRO A 794 -11.35 4.64 4.03
CA PRO A 794 -10.97 5.48 5.16
C PRO A 794 -9.56 6.07 5.06
N ASN A 795 -8.74 5.58 4.13
CA ASN A 795 -7.41 6.12 3.84
C ASN A 795 -7.40 7.22 2.78
N ASN A 796 -8.52 7.44 2.09
CA ASN A 796 -8.60 8.40 1.02
C ASN A 796 -8.82 9.81 1.58
N LEU A 797 -7.79 10.65 1.50
CA LEU A 797 -7.83 12.06 1.90
C LEU A 797 -8.69 12.91 0.96
N CYS A 798 -9.22 12.32 -0.12
CA CYS A 798 -9.98 12.97 -1.18
C CYS A 798 -9.11 13.96 -1.97
N ARG A 799 -9.60 15.18 -2.20
CA ARG A 799 -8.92 16.21 -2.99
C ARG A 799 -8.47 17.38 -2.13
N ALA A 800 -7.40 18.03 -2.55
CA ALA A 800 -6.91 19.23 -1.90
C ALA A 800 -7.91 20.40 -2.04
N VAL A 801 -7.99 21.24 -1.00
CA VAL A 801 -8.87 22.41 -0.93
C VAL A 801 -8.03 23.63 -0.57
N GLY A 802 -8.02 24.63 -1.46
CA GLY A 802 -7.17 25.83 -1.30
C GLY A 802 -5.67 25.53 -1.43
N ALA A 803 -5.32 24.41 -2.05
CA ALA A 803 -3.97 23.93 -2.28
C ALA A 803 -3.92 23.03 -3.51
N HIS A 804 -2.73 22.82 -4.07
CA HIS A 804 -2.44 21.69 -4.94
C HIS A 804 -1.72 20.60 -4.14
N SER A 805 -1.94 19.37 -4.59
CA SER A 805 -1.30 18.18 -4.04
C SER A 805 -0.44 17.55 -5.10
N TRP A 806 0.85 17.42 -4.82
CA TRP A 806 1.83 16.76 -5.67
C TRP A 806 2.39 15.56 -4.91
N ILE A 807 2.68 14.47 -5.62
CA ILE A 807 3.30 13.27 -5.04
C ILE A 807 4.68 13.16 -5.66
N VAL A 808 5.72 13.30 -4.84
CA VAL A 808 7.10 13.36 -5.29
C VAL A 808 7.90 12.19 -4.73
N ASN A 809 9.05 11.90 -5.33
CA ASN A 809 9.97 10.93 -4.77
C ASN A 809 10.46 11.43 -3.38
N PRO A 810 10.38 10.61 -2.32
CA PRO A 810 10.76 11.02 -0.97
C PRO A 810 12.22 11.50 -0.85
N ASP A 811 13.11 10.87 -1.62
CA ASP A 811 14.55 11.17 -1.62
C ASP A 811 14.90 12.37 -2.51
N ASP A 812 14.07 12.66 -3.53
CA ASP A 812 14.29 13.74 -4.49
C ASP A 812 12.96 14.43 -4.90
N PRO A 813 12.65 15.62 -4.34
CA PRO A 813 11.42 16.34 -4.68
C PRO A 813 11.39 16.89 -6.11
N ASP A 814 12.52 16.86 -6.85
CA ASP A 814 12.59 17.21 -8.28
C ASP A 814 12.08 16.09 -9.20
N LEU A 815 11.66 14.95 -8.65
CA LEU A 815 11.03 13.86 -9.38
C LEU A 815 9.57 13.70 -8.93
N LEU A 816 8.64 13.82 -9.89
CA LEU A 816 7.22 13.59 -9.66
C LEU A 816 6.91 12.10 -9.83
N MET A 817 6.10 11.53 -8.96
CA MET A 817 5.73 10.12 -9.05
C MET A 817 4.64 9.89 -10.11
N PRO A 818 4.74 8.80 -10.90
CA PRO A 818 3.66 8.40 -11.81
C PRO A 818 2.40 7.99 -11.05
N ILE A 819 1.24 8.06 -11.70
CA ILE A 819 -0.04 7.72 -11.09
C ILE A 819 -0.07 6.24 -10.72
N GLY A 820 -0.36 5.96 -9.45
CA GLY A 820 -0.35 4.63 -8.84
C GLY A 820 0.89 4.33 -8.00
N ALA A 821 2.01 5.03 -8.25
CA ALA A 821 3.22 4.88 -7.46
C ALA A 821 3.13 5.60 -6.10
N ILE A 822 3.89 5.10 -5.13
CA ILE A 822 3.92 5.64 -3.77
C ILE A 822 5.05 6.68 -3.68
N GLY A 823 4.72 7.85 -3.12
CA GLY A 823 5.71 8.89 -2.84
C GLY A 823 5.31 9.74 -1.65
N GLU A 824 6.06 10.82 -1.44
CA GLU A 824 5.80 11.78 -0.38
C GLU A 824 4.83 12.88 -0.85
N LEU A 825 3.85 13.21 -0.02
CA LEU A 825 2.91 14.29 -0.29
C LEU A 825 3.58 15.66 -0.13
N LEU A 826 3.55 16.44 -1.22
CA LEU A 826 4.02 17.81 -1.30
C LEU A 826 2.83 18.75 -1.52
N ILE A 827 2.62 19.68 -0.58
CA ILE A 827 1.53 20.65 -0.64
C ILE A 827 2.03 21.96 -1.23
N GLU A 828 1.36 22.45 -2.26
CA GLU A 828 1.55 23.79 -2.81
C GLU A 828 0.39 24.68 -2.38
N SER A 829 0.64 25.73 -1.61
CA SER A 829 -0.43 26.62 -1.15
C SER A 829 0.09 27.97 -0.69
N ALA A 830 -0.79 28.98 -0.69
CA ALA A 830 -0.57 30.25 0.00
C ALA A 830 -0.59 30.07 1.54
N GLY A 831 -1.23 29.01 2.05
CA GLY A 831 -1.34 28.70 3.47
C GLY A 831 -0.12 28.06 4.11
N ILE A 832 0.97 27.87 3.34
CA ILE A 832 2.20 27.31 3.88
C ILE A 832 2.88 28.34 4.79
N ALA A 833 3.31 27.87 5.95
CA ALA A 833 3.96 28.67 6.98
C ALA A 833 5.15 29.49 6.44
N ARG A 834 5.47 30.57 7.15
CA ARG A 834 6.73 31.30 6.93
C ARG A 834 7.93 30.39 7.18
N GLY A 835 7.82 29.50 8.16
CA GLY A 835 8.83 28.54 8.57
C GLY A 835 8.70 28.23 10.06
N TYR A 836 9.73 27.63 10.63
CA TYR A 836 9.85 27.44 12.07
C TYR A 836 10.53 28.64 12.73
N LEU A 837 10.06 29.02 13.93
CA LEU A 837 10.59 30.13 14.74
C LEU A 837 12.08 29.95 15.03
N ILE A 838 12.47 28.71 15.35
CA ILE A 838 13.87 28.27 15.38
C ILE A 838 14.07 27.35 14.18
N ALA A 839 14.77 27.85 13.16
CA ALA A 839 14.98 27.10 11.94
C ALA A 839 15.89 25.86 12.18
N PRO A 840 15.51 24.67 11.70
CA PRO A 840 16.43 23.54 11.64
C PRO A 840 17.56 23.81 10.64
N SER A 841 18.59 22.95 10.64
CA SER A 841 19.61 22.98 9.57
C SER A 841 18.96 22.90 8.19
N THR A 842 19.53 23.61 7.20
CA THR A 842 18.96 23.73 5.85
C THR A 842 18.59 22.39 5.21
N GLU A 843 19.35 21.33 5.43
CA GLU A 843 19.09 19.99 4.87
C GLU A 843 17.88 19.27 5.49
N LYS A 844 17.36 19.76 6.62
CA LYS A 844 16.26 19.13 7.38
C LYS A 844 14.97 19.93 7.35
N THR A 845 14.92 21.01 6.57
CA THR A 845 13.70 21.82 6.46
C THR A 845 12.71 21.14 5.50
N PRO A 846 11.43 21.00 5.88
CA PRO A 846 10.39 20.51 4.99
C PRO A 846 9.87 21.58 4.00
N PHE A 847 10.28 22.84 4.17
CA PHE A 847 9.90 23.95 3.28
C PHE A 847 10.88 24.05 2.11
N LEU A 848 10.42 23.83 0.88
CA LEU A 848 11.28 23.94 -0.30
C LEU A 848 11.65 25.42 -0.56
N LYS A 849 12.93 25.66 -0.84
CA LYS A 849 13.45 27.00 -1.16
C LYS A 849 13.28 27.36 -2.64
N GLY A 850 13.25 26.36 -3.51
CA GLY A 850 13.17 26.49 -4.96
C GLY A 850 11.91 25.84 -5.50
N VAL A 851 11.69 26.09 -6.80
CA VAL A 851 10.63 25.45 -7.56
C VAL A 851 11.15 24.13 -8.11
N PRO A 852 10.43 23.01 -7.93
CA PRO A 852 10.86 21.72 -8.46
C PRO A 852 11.07 21.71 -9.98
N ALA A 853 11.99 20.88 -10.46
CA ALA A 853 12.35 20.81 -11.89
C ALA A 853 11.17 20.50 -12.82
N TRP A 854 10.20 19.71 -12.35
CA TRP A 854 8.99 19.32 -13.10
C TRP A 854 7.91 20.40 -13.17
N TYR A 855 8.02 21.51 -12.43
CA TYR A 855 6.97 22.52 -12.32
C TYR A 855 6.98 23.50 -13.50
N ALA A 856 5.89 23.52 -14.27
CA ALA A 856 5.85 24.10 -15.61
C ALA A 856 6.22 25.59 -15.70
N SER A 857 5.69 26.45 -14.82
CA SER A 857 5.92 27.90 -14.90
C SER A 857 7.31 28.33 -14.44
N LYS A 858 8.06 27.44 -13.74
CA LYS A 858 9.34 27.72 -13.06
C LYS A 858 9.31 28.90 -12.08
N GLN A 859 8.14 29.46 -11.79
CA GLN A 859 7.93 30.61 -10.92
C GLN A 859 6.62 30.42 -10.16
N LEU A 860 6.70 30.53 -8.83
CA LEU A 860 5.53 30.45 -7.97
C LEU A 860 4.78 31.79 -7.94
N PRO A 861 3.44 31.76 -7.80
CA PRO A 861 2.68 32.95 -7.44
C PRO A 861 3.17 33.55 -6.10
N ASP A 862 3.01 34.86 -5.92
CA ASP A 862 3.37 35.51 -4.65
C ASP A 862 2.65 34.86 -3.47
N GLY A 863 3.37 34.62 -2.37
CA GLY A 863 2.88 33.99 -1.15
C GLY A 863 2.70 32.46 -1.21
N VAL A 864 2.69 31.86 -2.41
CA VAL A 864 2.58 30.40 -2.56
C VAL A 864 3.92 29.73 -2.33
N LYS A 865 3.93 28.63 -1.58
CA LYS A 865 5.12 27.84 -1.28
C LYS A 865 4.80 26.36 -1.31
N PHE A 866 5.86 25.54 -1.29
CA PHE A 866 5.76 24.10 -1.13
C PHE A 866 6.14 23.64 0.27
N TYR A 867 5.44 22.61 0.76
CA TYR A 867 5.70 21.95 2.03
C TYR A 867 5.68 20.43 1.89
N LYS A 868 6.79 19.79 2.27
CA LYS A 868 6.94 18.35 2.40
C LYS A 868 6.29 17.86 3.70
N THR A 869 5.30 16.99 3.59
CA THR A 869 4.49 16.56 4.75
C THR A 869 5.10 15.42 5.57
N GLY A 870 6.02 14.63 4.96
CA GLY A 870 6.48 13.35 5.48
C GLY A 870 5.46 12.20 5.44
N ASP A 871 4.27 12.44 4.86
CA ASP A 871 3.24 11.42 4.69
C ASP A 871 3.42 10.70 3.34
N LEU A 872 3.41 9.37 3.36
CA LEU A 872 3.47 8.52 2.18
C LEU A 872 2.08 8.33 1.60
N VAL A 873 1.94 8.63 0.31
CA VAL A 873 0.67 8.66 -0.39
C VAL A 873 0.81 8.10 -1.81
N ARG A 874 -0.33 7.81 -2.44
CA ARG A 874 -0.43 7.58 -3.89
C ARG A 874 -1.69 8.23 -4.45
N TYR A 875 -1.68 8.54 -5.75
CA TYR A 875 -2.91 8.91 -6.44
C TYR A 875 -3.81 7.69 -6.59
N ALA A 876 -5.10 7.86 -6.28
CA ALA A 876 -6.15 6.98 -6.77
C ALA A 876 -6.44 7.27 -8.26
N PRO A 877 -7.14 6.38 -8.98
CA PRO A 877 -7.31 6.54 -10.41
C PRO A 877 -8.11 7.78 -10.83
N ASP A 878 -8.96 8.29 -9.95
CA ASP A 878 -9.74 9.52 -10.13
C ASP A 878 -8.97 10.80 -9.76
N GLY A 879 -7.76 10.69 -9.23
CA GLY A 879 -6.92 11.80 -8.78
C GLY A 879 -7.16 12.25 -7.34
N THR A 880 -7.95 11.50 -6.57
CA THR A 880 -7.92 11.62 -5.10
C THR A 880 -6.61 11.05 -4.55
N VAL A 881 -6.28 11.38 -3.30
CA VAL A 881 -5.01 10.99 -2.66
C VAL A 881 -5.26 9.97 -1.55
N VAL A 882 -4.64 8.80 -1.65
CA VAL A 882 -4.72 7.74 -0.63
C VAL A 882 -3.49 7.80 0.26
N CYS A 883 -3.71 7.93 1.57
CA CYS A 883 -2.66 7.93 2.59
C CYS A 883 -2.29 6.52 3.00
N LEU A 884 -1.00 6.21 3.02
CA LEU A 884 -0.46 4.88 3.33
C LEU A 884 0.31 4.86 4.65
N GLY A 885 0.65 6.02 5.20
CA GLY A 885 1.32 6.16 6.48
C GLY A 885 2.36 7.28 6.49
N ARG A 886 3.27 7.22 7.45
CA ARG A 886 4.38 8.18 7.59
C ARG A 886 5.72 7.54 7.26
N MET A 887 6.61 8.34 6.66
CA MET A 887 7.99 7.95 6.43
C MET A 887 8.83 8.01 7.72
N ASP A 888 8.50 8.93 8.63
CA ASP A 888 9.20 9.14 9.89
C ASP A 888 8.55 8.42 11.08
N SER A 889 9.17 8.51 12.26
CA SER A 889 8.64 7.93 13.50
C SER A 889 7.56 8.80 14.17
N GLN A 890 6.96 9.72 13.42
CA GLN A 890 5.82 10.48 13.93
C GLN A 890 4.57 9.61 13.90
N VAL A 891 3.79 9.75 14.95
CA VAL A 891 2.54 9.02 15.12
C VAL A 891 1.47 9.98 15.60
N LYS A 892 0.21 9.67 15.28
CA LYS A 892 -0.94 10.34 15.89
C LYS A 892 -1.54 9.38 16.92
N VAL A 893 -1.58 9.81 18.18
CA VAL A 893 -2.18 9.05 19.28
C VAL A 893 -3.31 9.89 19.83
N ARG A 894 -4.56 9.42 19.73
CA ARG A 894 -5.76 10.18 20.15
C ARG A 894 -5.86 11.55 19.45
N GLY A 895 -5.50 11.58 18.18
CA GLY A 895 -5.44 12.78 17.34
C GLY A 895 -4.27 13.72 17.58
N GLN A 896 -3.40 13.40 18.55
CA GLN A 896 -2.29 14.26 18.95
C GLN A 896 -1.00 13.80 18.28
N ARG A 897 -0.30 14.75 17.62
CA ARG A 897 0.99 14.50 16.98
C ARG A 897 2.06 14.26 18.05
N VAL A 898 2.65 13.07 18.02
CA VAL A 898 3.74 12.67 18.90
C VAL A 898 4.96 12.28 18.07
N GLU A 899 6.09 12.85 18.44
CA GLU A 899 7.40 12.51 17.90
C GLU A 899 8.00 11.40 18.77
N LEU A 900 7.99 10.14 18.32
CA LEU A 900 8.50 9.02 19.14
C LEU A 900 9.98 9.22 19.51
N GLY A 901 10.77 9.81 18.61
CA GLY A 901 12.17 10.18 18.89
C GLY A 901 12.34 11.16 20.06
N ALA A 902 11.36 12.03 20.31
CA ALA A 902 11.36 12.93 21.47
C ALA A 902 11.18 12.16 22.77
N VAL A 903 10.24 11.21 22.76
CA VAL A 903 9.97 10.31 23.88
C VAL A 903 11.21 9.48 24.18
N GLU A 904 11.82 8.87 23.16
CA GLU A 904 13.08 8.12 23.28
C GLU A 904 14.21 8.98 23.87
N THR A 905 14.33 10.23 23.43
CA THR A 905 15.38 11.14 23.90
C THR A 905 15.22 11.50 25.37
N ARG A 906 13.99 11.80 25.80
CA ARG A 906 13.71 12.10 27.21
C ARG A 906 13.84 10.87 28.10
N LEU A 907 13.41 9.70 27.63
CA LEU A 907 13.63 8.45 28.35
C LEU A 907 15.13 8.16 28.50
N ARG A 908 15.93 8.32 27.44
CA ARG A 908 17.40 8.12 27.50
C ARG A 908 18.07 9.01 28.57
N GLN A 909 17.54 10.20 28.83
CA GLN A 909 18.04 11.08 29.90
C GLN A 909 17.74 10.56 31.31
N GLN A 910 16.78 9.63 31.48
CA GLN A 910 16.37 9.07 32.77
C GLN A 910 17.07 7.75 33.13
N PHE A 911 17.75 7.11 32.19
CA PHE A 911 18.43 5.82 32.37
C PHE A 911 19.95 5.94 32.11
N SER A 912 20.71 4.90 32.45
CA SER A 912 22.15 4.84 32.17
C SER A 912 22.44 4.80 30.66
N SER A 913 23.62 5.26 30.26
CA SER A 913 24.06 5.36 28.85
C SER A 913 24.07 4.04 28.08
N ASP A 914 24.09 2.92 28.78
CA ASP A 914 24.31 1.60 28.18
C ASP A 914 23.00 0.92 27.74
N MET A 915 21.86 1.59 27.95
CA MET A 915 20.55 1.09 27.59
C MET A 915 20.09 1.60 26.22
N THR A 916 19.50 0.71 25.43
CA THR A 916 18.81 1.11 24.19
C THR A 916 17.33 1.29 24.47
N ILE A 917 16.77 2.42 24.03
CA ILE A 917 15.37 2.76 24.25
C ILE A 917 14.70 3.04 22.91
N VAL A 918 13.57 2.38 22.68
CA VAL A 918 12.73 2.60 21.51
C VAL A 918 11.32 2.91 21.98
N ALA A 919 10.72 3.99 21.48
CA ALA A 919 9.32 4.30 21.73
C ALA A 919 8.53 3.93 20.47
N GLU A 920 7.38 3.29 20.66
CA GLU A 920 6.54 2.84 19.55
C GLU A 920 5.06 3.01 19.92
N ALA A 921 4.24 3.40 18.94
CA ALA A 921 2.79 3.40 19.09
C ALA A 921 2.26 2.01 18.77
N VAL A 922 1.63 1.39 19.76
CA VAL A 922 1.14 0.02 19.69
C VAL A 922 -0.39 0.05 19.69
N PRO A 923 -1.05 -0.53 18.67
CA PRO A 923 -2.50 -0.64 18.65
C PRO A 923 -3.00 -1.53 19.79
N ARG A 924 -4.12 -1.16 20.39
CA ARG A 924 -4.77 -1.93 21.44
C ARG A 924 -5.77 -2.91 20.84
N SER A 925 -5.68 -4.19 21.21
CA SER A 925 -6.63 -5.22 20.78
C SER A 925 -8.02 -5.08 21.42
N ASP A 926 -8.10 -4.49 22.61
CA ASP A 926 -9.35 -4.29 23.37
C ASP A 926 -10.13 -3.02 22.99
N LEU A 927 -9.49 -2.07 22.30
CA LEU A 927 -10.08 -0.81 21.85
C LEU A 927 -9.71 -0.56 20.38
N PRO A 928 -10.52 -1.04 19.42
CA PRO A 928 -10.27 -0.87 18.00
C PRO A 928 -10.10 0.62 17.67
N SER A 929 -9.03 0.99 16.97
CA SER A 929 -8.65 2.37 16.59
C SER A 929 -7.98 3.22 17.68
N SER A 930 -7.66 2.66 18.86
CA SER A 930 -6.82 3.34 19.86
C SER A 930 -5.40 2.76 19.88
N ALA A 931 -4.39 3.60 19.67
CA ALA A 931 -2.99 3.27 19.94
C ALA A 931 -2.55 3.79 21.32
N VAL A 932 -1.53 3.16 21.91
CA VAL A 932 -0.84 3.65 23.11
C VAL A 932 0.65 3.69 22.85
N ILE A 933 1.34 4.64 23.49
CA ILE A 933 2.80 4.72 23.42
C ILE A 933 3.39 3.71 24.40
N ILE A 934 4.29 2.85 23.92
CA ILE A 934 5.07 1.93 24.74
C ILE A 934 6.55 2.31 24.65
N GLY A 935 7.22 2.38 25.79
CA GLY A 935 8.67 2.52 25.88
C GLY A 935 9.33 1.14 26.03
N PHE A 936 10.01 0.67 25.00
CA PHE A 936 10.82 -0.54 25.04
C PHE A 936 12.19 -0.23 25.63
N LEU A 937 12.54 -0.89 26.74
CA LEU A 937 13.75 -0.70 27.52
C LEU A 937 14.67 -1.92 27.35
N ILE A 938 15.64 -1.83 26.44
CA ILE A 938 16.53 -2.93 26.08
C ILE A 938 17.78 -2.88 26.95
N GLY A 939 18.09 -4.01 27.58
CA GLY A 939 19.22 -4.13 28.53
C GLY A 939 18.92 -3.56 29.92
N TYR A 940 17.65 -3.29 30.24
CA TYR A 940 17.25 -2.86 31.58
C TYR A 940 17.51 -3.97 32.60
N ARG A 941 18.20 -3.62 33.69
CA ARG A 941 18.43 -4.53 34.83
C ARG A 941 17.81 -3.93 36.08
N THR A 942 16.77 -4.56 36.60
CA THR A 942 16.23 -4.32 37.94
C THR A 942 17.23 -4.79 38.98
N SER A 943 17.42 -4.02 40.05
CA SER A 943 18.31 -4.34 41.18
C SER A 943 17.85 -5.55 42.02
N GLN A 944 16.77 -6.23 41.62
CA GLN A 944 16.23 -7.43 42.29
C GLN A 944 16.40 -8.73 41.47
N ASP A 945 16.85 -8.69 40.21
CA ASP A 945 16.94 -9.89 39.34
C ASP A 945 18.38 -10.37 39.17
N THR A 946 19.06 -10.66 40.28
CA THR A 946 20.38 -11.33 40.24
C THR A 946 20.31 -12.85 40.13
N GLU A 947 19.13 -13.49 40.21
CA GLU A 947 19.02 -14.94 40.10
C GLU A 947 17.75 -15.33 39.33
N ASN A 948 17.93 -15.86 38.10
CA ASN A 948 16.93 -16.51 37.22
C ASN A 948 16.33 -15.70 36.05
N ILE A 949 17.15 -15.09 35.18
CA ILE A 949 16.74 -14.87 33.78
C ILE A 949 17.61 -15.74 32.88
N THR A 950 17.14 -16.96 32.62
CA THR A 950 17.70 -17.86 31.60
C THR A 950 16.62 -18.15 30.57
N CYS A 951 16.42 -17.23 29.62
CA CYS A 951 15.94 -17.45 28.24
C CYS A 951 16.09 -16.14 27.46
N ALA A 952 16.44 -16.22 26.17
CA ALA A 952 16.86 -15.09 25.35
C ALA A 952 15.70 -14.26 24.75
N GLU A 953 14.45 -14.48 25.18
CA GLU A 953 13.23 -13.96 24.49
C GLU A 953 12.15 -13.36 25.40
N ASP A 954 12.30 -13.32 26.73
CA ASP A 954 11.22 -12.86 27.61
C ASP A 954 11.13 -11.32 27.67
N ALA A 955 10.22 -10.76 26.86
CA ALA A 955 9.78 -9.37 26.99
C ALA A 955 8.75 -9.25 28.14
N GLN A 956 8.98 -8.34 29.09
CA GLN A 956 8.12 -8.19 30.28
C GLN A 956 7.67 -6.74 30.48
N ILE A 957 6.39 -6.54 30.83
CA ILE A 957 5.86 -5.23 31.23
C ILE A 957 6.43 -4.85 32.60
N LEU A 958 7.04 -3.67 32.69
CA LEU A 958 7.59 -3.11 33.91
C LEU A 958 6.50 -2.91 34.96
N GLY A 959 6.81 -3.20 36.23
CA GLY A 959 5.90 -3.03 37.36
C GLY A 959 5.37 -1.59 37.51
N GLN A 960 4.19 -1.47 38.13
CA GLN A 960 3.45 -0.21 38.24
C GLN A 960 4.21 0.88 39.01
N THR A 961 4.94 0.51 40.08
CA THR A 961 5.74 1.45 40.88
C THR A 961 6.88 2.07 40.09
N ALA A 962 7.65 1.25 39.37
CA ALA A 962 8.76 1.74 38.55
C ALA A 962 8.25 2.59 37.36
N THR A 963 7.10 2.23 36.79
CA THR A 963 6.40 3.02 35.77
C THR A 963 6.00 4.40 36.30
N GLN A 964 5.48 4.48 37.54
CA GLN A 964 5.12 5.75 38.18
C GLN A 964 6.32 6.66 38.39
N ASP A 965 7.47 6.11 38.82
CA ASP A 965 8.70 6.88 39.02
C ASP A 965 9.24 7.47 37.70
N ILE A 966 9.22 6.70 36.62
CA ILE A 966 9.61 7.18 35.29
C ILE A 966 8.63 8.25 34.81
N ASN A 967 7.33 7.99 34.91
CA ASN A 967 6.28 8.92 34.50
C ASN A 967 6.37 10.25 35.26
N ALA A 968 6.61 10.23 36.58
CA ALA A 968 6.72 11.43 37.40
C ALA A 968 7.81 12.39 36.90
N LYS A 969 8.93 11.85 36.39
CA LYS A 969 10.00 12.66 35.78
C LYS A 969 9.63 13.13 34.37
N MET A 970 8.99 12.27 33.58
CA MET A 970 8.54 12.59 32.22
C MET A 970 7.47 13.70 32.20
N TRP A 971 6.56 13.70 33.18
CA TRP A 971 5.52 14.72 33.39
C TRP A 971 6.06 16.13 33.57
N GLN A 972 7.32 16.28 33.98
CA GLN A 972 7.93 17.59 34.16
C GLN A 972 8.34 18.24 32.83
N VAL A 973 8.55 17.43 31.78
CA VAL A 973 9.21 17.86 30.52
C VAL A 973 8.40 17.57 29.27
N LEU A 974 7.48 16.60 29.31
CA LEU A 974 6.62 16.25 28.17
C LEU A 974 5.14 16.46 28.51
N PRO A 975 4.31 16.86 27.53
CA PRO A 975 2.86 16.84 27.68
C PRO A 975 2.36 15.44 28.03
N ALA A 976 1.27 15.38 28.80
CA ALA A 976 0.56 14.17 29.23
C ALA A 976 0.49 13.06 28.15
N TYR A 977 0.10 13.46 26.95
CA TYR A 977 -0.19 12.56 25.85
C TYR A 977 1.04 11.99 25.15
N SER A 978 2.21 12.58 25.34
CA SER A 978 3.48 12.08 24.80
C SER A 978 4.15 11.07 25.74
N ILE A 979 3.60 10.83 26.93
CA ILE A 979 4.19 9.95 27.95
C ILE A 979 3.76 8.50 27.67
N PRO A 980 4.71 7.53 27.65
CA PRO A 980 4.37 6.13 27.50
C PRO A 980 3.37 5.64 28.55
N SER A 981 2.38 4.88 28.09
CA SER A 981 1.40 4.24 28.99
C SER A 981 1.98 2.97 29.64
N PHE A 982 2.91 2.32 28.95
CA PHE A 982 3.56 1.08 29.40
C PHE A 982 5.05 1.12 29.06
N TYR A 983 5.83 0.39 29.86
CA TYR A 983 7.25 0.14 29.61
C TYR A 983 7.48 -1.35 29.50
N ILE A 984 8.17 -1.81 28.46
CA ILE A 984 8.46 -3.23 28.23
C ILE A 984 9.96 -3.43 28.26
N CYS A 985 10.44 -4.24 29.19
CA CYS A 985 11.84 -4.60 29.33
C CYS A 985 12.16 -5.81 28.48
N MET A 986 13.29 -5.76 27.78
CA MET A 986 13.74 -6.83 26.89
C MET A 986 15.26 -7.00 26.95
N ALA A 987 15.74 -8.23 26.74
CA ALA A 987 17.16 -8.50 26.66
C ALA A 987 17.78 -8.01 25.33
N ASN A 988 17.09 -8.25 24.21
CA ASN A 988 17.58 -7.97 22.85
C ASN A 988 16.62 -7.07 22.09
N LEU A 989 17.14 -6.19 21.25
CA LEU A 989 16.34 -5.37 20.34
C LEU A 989 16.05 -6.15 19.05
N PRO A 990 14.78 -6.37 18.67
CA PRO A 990 14.45 -6.93 17.36
C PRO A 990 15.02 -6.04 16.24
N ARG A 991 15.71 -6.65 15.30
CA ARG A 991 16.32 -5.98 14.14
C ARG A 991 15.88 -6.64 12.85
N THR A 992 15.71 -5.84 11.81
CA THR A 992 15.51 -6.32 10.44
C THR A 992 16.80 -6.97 9.92
N ALA A 993 16.72 -7.70 8.81
CA ALA A 993 17.90 -8.28 8.14
C ALA A 993 18.95 -7.21 7.77
N THR A 994 18.52 -5.96 7.54
CA THR A 994 19.38 -4.79 7.28
C THR A 994 19.98 -4.14 8.54
N GLY A 995 19.77 -4.74 9.72
CA GLY A 995 20.30 -4.27 11.00
C GLY A 995 19.58 -3.06 11.61
N LYS A 996 18.52 -2.55 10.95
CA LYS A 996 17.64 -1.50 11.46
C LYS A 996 16.71 -2.05 12.55
N VAL A 997 16.11 -1.18 13.35
CA VAL A 997 15.14 -1.57 14.39
C VAL A 997 13.88 -2.14 13.73
N ASP A 998 13.49 -3.36 14.10
CA ASP A 998 12.25 -3.96 13.62
C ASP A 998 11.06 -3.50 14.47
N ARG A 999 10.54 -2.33 14.11
CA ARG A 999 9.36 -1.72 14.74
C ARG A 999 8.08 -2.55 14.55
N ARG A 1000 7.99 -3.39 13.50
CA ARG A 1000 6.82 -4.26 13.26
C ARG A 1000 6.78 -5.36 14.32
N SER A 1001 7.91 -6.00 14.56
CA SER A 1001 8.07 -6.98 15.63
C SER A 1001 7.80 -6.37 17.01
N LEU A 1002 8.32 -5.16 17.29
CA LEU A 1002 8.02 -4.45 18.54
C LEU A 1002 6.52 -4.18 18.74
N ARG A 1003 5.79 -3.75 17.68
CA ARG A 1003 4.33 -3.58 17.75
C ARG A 1003 3.60 -4.90 18.03
N SER A 1004 4.03 -5.99 17.41
CA SER A 1004 3.46 -7.32 17.66
C SER A 1004 3.67 -7.77 19.11
N ILE A 1005 4.91 -7.67 19.60
CA ILE A 1005 5.28 -8.00 20.99
C ILE A 1005 4.45 -7.17 21.98
N GLY A 1006 4.38 -5.85 21.77
CA GLY A 1006 3.60 -4.95 22.61
C GLY A 1006 2.11 -5.31 22.61
N SER A 1007 1.53 -5.57 21.43
CA SER A 1007 0.10 -5.91 21.31
C SER A 1007 -0.24 -7.22 22.02
N ASN A 1008 0.61 -8.24 21.85
CA ASN A 1008 0.44 -9.55 22.49
C ASN A 1008 0.54 -9.45 24.02
N LEU A 1009 1.52 -8.71 24.54
CA LEU A 1009 1.69 -8.53 25.99
C LEU A 1009 0.54 -7.75 26.62
N LEU A 1010 0.04 -6.71 25.95
CA LEU A 1010 -1.13 -5.96 26.42
C LEU A 1010 -2.40 -6.83 26.41
N ALA A 1011 -2.57 -7.70 25.41
CA ALA A 1011 -3.68 -8.65 25.33
C ALA A 1011 -3.63 -9.70 26.47
N LEU A 1012 -2.43 -10.20 26.79
CA LEU A 1012 -2.24 -11.14 27.91
C LEU A 1012 -2.56 -10.48 29.27
N GLN A 1013 -2.25 -9.19 29.42
CA GLN A 1013 -2.54 -8.44 30.64
C GLN A 1013 -4.04 -8.16 30.84
N SER A 1014 -4.79 -7.87 29.77
CA SER A 1014 -6.24 -7.62 29.83
C SER A 1014 -7.07 -8.90 30.05
N HIS A 1015 -6.54 -10.08 29.70
CA HIS A 1015 -7.23 -11.36 29.87
C HIS A 1015 -6.99 -12.10 31.20
N GLY A 1016 -6.18 -11.56 32.12
CA GLY A 1016 -6.16 -12.01 33.52
C GLY A 1016 -5.88 -13.51 33.75
N THR A 1017 -4.96 -14.11 33.00
CA THR A 1017 -4.47 -15.47 33.29
C THR A 1017 -3.13 -15.44 34.03
N ALA A 1018 -3.12 -16.02 35.24
CA ALA A 1018 -1.90 -16.29 36.02
C ALA A 1018 -0.86 -17.08 35.20
N PRO A 1019 0.46 -16.94 35.48
CA PRO A 1019 1.51 -17.52 34.66
C PRO A 1019 1.52 -19.04 34.84
N ASN A 1020 1.00 -19.76 33.86
CA ASN A 1020 1.33 -21.16 33.65
C ASN A 1020 1.83 -21.31 32.22
N GLN A 1021 3.10 -21.70 32.13
CA GLN A 1021 3.85 -22.12 30.94
C GLN A 1021 2.97 -22.54 29.76
N ALA A 1022 2.75 -21.61 28.82
CA ALA A 1022 2.31 -21.94 27.47
C ALA A 1022 3.46 -21.60 26.54
N LYS A 1023 4.07 -22.64 25.96
CA LYS A 1023 5.02 -22.52 24.86
C LYS A 1023 4.34 -21.79 23.72
N LEU A 1024 4.98 -20.73 23.21
CA LEU A 1024 4.68 -20.13 21.92
C LEU A 1024 4.68 -21.24 20.84
N PRO A 1025 3.72 -21.26 19.90
CA PRO A 1025 3.85 -22.07 18.69
C PRO A 1025 4.99 -21.49 17.84
N MET A 1026 5.83 -22.39 17.32
CA MET A 1026 7.03 -22.12 16.51
C MET A 1026 6.76 -21.24 15.29
#